data_AF-A0A848IYQ4-F1
#
_entry.id   AF-A0A848IYQ4-F1
#
_cell.length_a   1.000
_cell.length_b   1.000
_cell.length_c   1.000
_cell.angle_alpha   90.00
_cell.angle_beta   90.00
_cell.angle_gamma   90.00
#
_symmetry.space_group_name_H-M   'P 1'
#
loop_
_entity.id
_entity.type
_entity.pdbx_description
1 polymer ?
#
loop_
_entity_poly.entity_id
_entity_poly.type
_entity_poly.pdbx_seq_one_letter_code
_entity_poly.pdbx_strand_id
1 'polypeptide(L)'
;MSEAIVHLDITGTNEFKNPFPGLRPFTVEERKLYFGREKQVSEVITKLTDNKSVTVVGASGVGKSSFMYCGVLPAVQSTLKTNDADTWKTITVTPGDSPIRILAKKLEEKFDALEYEAILEVLNEGVDGLTKILKDLYYFEKSNFALLIDQFEEIFRFQSVEEYDKDDAQHYIDLILHAHKNQEVPFYVLINIRADFVGDCAQFPGLTKLINDSQFLIPQMTREEKKTAIVGPIHLFGAEIDPDLVEDILDNIGTSADQLPIMQHALMRTWNYWERNKIGNEPITFAHYEAIGGMENALSEHAREAYLELTDDEKKICEKIFKAITEKGDDGRGVRRPAKLQEVVAIVDAQESKVIKVIDAFRKPGRTLLMPAYETELTDDSVIDISHESIMRIWVELNLWVEEEAESVKLYLRLAEAAEMHQEGKAGLWRPPDLQIALNWQNEQTPSQAWGLRYHKAYERTMLFLEYSQKEFEREQRIREKMQKRRLILARIVALVLGLGIVVALLFLLYAEHQRREADVQRAEAAKQKEVAEQQAEIAKVNEKKALEESQRAEEQRQIAEQETEKALKNERIAQAQMIIADRERRRAIEQTLVADSARKVAMTEEQKAYRLRMLSIAKSMAIKSVQLTDSAKKSLVARQAFNFYNEYGGKMHDPDIYDGMYYALKAMEEPSYNSLLAHTQNVRSIVTTKNAKYVYSAGSDGRVIRWNSDNPQSGHDIIAHHPGRINRTLALSKDERYLAVAGDFNYIEIYDLNDVSANPVKVKTNIREIWYMTFTPDKRGLLASGSDKRVIYWDNENVTDLLSSDYKINDITLSPDGSKLIVAKNNGEVVEVDRNDGNKSRVIHRDRRGIPIITSAFSHSGRYLVLGGEKGGVTIIDNNKGTIIAELSGHQARVNNITFSHDDKRLATGSFDKTVRLWNMDNLFDPPIVLRDHEDWVWSIQFTPDNNFLLAGCRDHLIRLWPTQTKLMAKKLCEKLKRDMSPQEWESYVGEDIPYETTCK
;
A
#
# COMPACT_ATOMS: atom_id res chain seq x y z
N MET A 1 36.30 -24.13 31.59
CA MET A 1 36.80 -25.44 32.05
C MET A 1 36.21 -26.49 31.14
N SER A 2 37.03 -27.43 30.68
CA SER A 2 36.61 -28.60 29.89
C SER A 2 36.03 -29.69 30.80
N GLU A 3 35.26 -30.60 30.20
CA GLU A 3 34.86 -31.91 30.77
C GLU A 3 34.03 -31.90 32.07
N ALA A 4 32.70 -31.77 31.90
CA ALA A 4 31.71 -32.27 32.85
C ALA A 4 30.40 -32.61 32.11
N ILE A 5 30.41 -33.64 31.25
CA ILE A 5 29.16 -34.22 30.73
C ILE A 5 28.53 -35.01 31.86
N VAL A 6 27.56 -34.40 32.55
CA VAL A 6 26.72 -35.10 33.52
C VAL A 6 25.78 -36.02 32.73
N HIS A 7 25.99 -37.32 32.82
CA HIS A 7 25.01 -38.32 32.40
C HIS A 7 23.73 -38.15 33.23
N LEU A 8 22.74 -37.48 32.66
CA LEU A 8 21.37 -37.47 33.15
C LEU A 8 20.64 -38.68 32.54
N ASP A 9 20.05 -39.53 33.38
CA ASP A 9 19.31 -40.72 32.95
C ASP A 9 18.17 -40.36 31.97
N ILE A 10 18.17 -41.03 30.82
CA ILE A 10 17.18 -40.86 29.75
C ILE A 10 16.24 -42.07 29.74
N THR A 11 15.21 -42.04 30.58
CA THR A 11 14.16 -43.09 30.63
C THR A 11 12.73 -42.54 30.49
N GLY A 12 12.58 -41.25 30.17
CA GLY A 12 11.29 -40.54 30.12
C GLY A 12 10.93 -39.90 28.77
N THR A 13 11.47 -40.36 27.64
CA THR A 13 11.27 -39.73 26.31
C THR A 13 9.94 -40.08 25.63
N ASN A 14 9.07 -40.88 26.24
CA ASN A 14 7.82 -41.38 25.62
C ASN A 14 6.62 -40.41 25.67
N GLU A 15 6.72 -39.24 26.30
CA GLU A 15 5.59 -38.29 26.43
C GLU A 15 5.40 -37.36 25.23
N PHE A 16 6.47 -37.02 24.51
CA PHE A 16 6.44 -36.02 23.44
C PHE A 16 6.62 -36.65 22.06
N LYS A 17 5.86 -36.19 21.06
CA LYS A 17 5.96 -36.66 19.66
C LYS A 17 6.75 -35.73 18.74
N ASN A 18 6.89 -34.46 19.11
CA ASN A 18 7.60 -33.45 18.32
C ASN A 18 8.49 -32.63 19.27
N PRO A 19 9.79 -32.44 18.97
CA PRO A 19 10.68 -31.62 19.79
C PRO A 19 10.36 -30.12 19.79
N PHE A 20 9.56 -29.63 18.83
CA PHE A 20 9.25 -28.20 18.68
C PHE A 20 7.76 -27.92 18.91
N PRO A 21 7.39 -26.98 19.80
CA PRO A 21 6.00 -26.77 20.19
C PRO A 21 5.19 -25.85 19.26
N GLY A 22 5.76 -25.40 18.14
CA GLY A 22 5.06 -24.54 17.17
C GLY A 22 5.18 -23.05 17.48
N LEU A 23 4.06 -22.36 17.71
CA LEU A 23 4.05 -20.93 18.09
C LEU A 23 3.93 -20.67 19.59
N ARG A 24 3.42 -21.64 20.37
CA ARG A 24 3.32 -21.50 21.82
C ARG A 24 4.73 -21.48 22.46
N PRO A 25 4.89 -20.90 23.65
CA PRO A 25 6.10 -21.10 24.44
C PRO A 25 6.29 -22.58 24.81
N PHE A 26 7.53 -22.93 25.13
CA PHE A 26 7.85 -24.20 25.77
C PHE A 26 7.37 -24.19 27.23
N THR A 27 6.82 -25.31 27.70
CA THR A 27 6.36 -25.47 29.10
C THR A 27 7.49 -25.97 30.02
N VAL A 28 7.26 -25.98 31.34
CA VAL A 28 8.27 -26.35 32.34
C VAL A 28 8.73 -27.81 32.17
N GLU A 29 7.83 -28.68 31.75
CA GLU A 29 8.04 -30.11 31.48
C GLU A 29 8.98 -30.30 30.27
N GLU A 30 8.86 -29.42 29.28
CA GLU A 30 9.64 -29.41 28.05
C GLU A 30 11.06 -28.83 28.21
N ARG A 31 11.49 -28.47 29.44
CA ARG A 31 12.81 -27.85 29.70
C ARG A 31 14.02 -28.61 29.12
N LYS A 32 13.90 -29.93 28.89
CA LYS A 32 14.95 -30.75 28.26
C LYS A 32 15.11 -30.49 26.74
N LEU A 33 14.13 -29.82 26.14
CA LEU A 33 14.06 -29.43 24.72
C LEU A 33 14.45 -27.96 24.50
N TYR A 34 14.80 -27.24 25.57
CA TYR A 34 15.14 -25.83 25.52
C TYR A 34 16.65 -25.63 25.65
N PHE A 35 17.28 -25.14 24.58
CA PHE A 35 18.74 -25.01 24.47
C PHE A 35 19.18 -23.60 24.05
N GLY A 36 20.43 -23.25 24.34
CA GLY A 36 21.11 -22.06 23.82
C GLY A 36 20.83 -20.79 24.60
N ARG A 37 20.47 -20.89 25.89
CA ARG A 37 20.19 -19.75 26.79
C ARG A 37 20.79 -19.90 28.20
N GLU A 38 21.65 -20.89 28.41
CA GLU A 38 22.15 -21.33 29.71
C GLU A 38 22.96 -20.24 30.44
N LYS A 39 23.67 -19.41 29.66
CA LYS A 39 24.42 -18.26 30.18
C LYS A 39 23.49 -17.19 30.76
N GLN A 40 22.46 -16.81 29.99
CA GLN A 40 21.52 -15.76 30.38
C GLN A 40 20.65 -16.20 31.57
N VAL A 41 20.32 -17.50 31.69
CA VAL A 41 19.67 -18.06 32.89
C VAL A 41 20.54 -17.84 34.13
N SER A 42 21.85 -18.10 34.03
CA SER A 42 22.79 -17.94 35.15
C SER A 42 22.90 -16.48 35.63
N GLU A 43 22.92 -15.53 34.69
CA GLU A 43 22.91 -14.09 35.00
C GLU A 43 21.61 -13.63 35.69
N VAL A 44 20.46 -14.14 35.23
CA VAL A 44 19.15 -13.85 35.83
C VAL A 44 19.00 -14.44 37.22
N ILE A 45 19.47 -15.67 37.45
CA ILE A 45 19.48 -16.28 38.80
C ILE A 45 20.36 -15.48 39.76
N THR A 46 21.49 -14.94 39.31
CA THR A 46 22.34 -14.07 40.13
C THR A 46 21.57 -12.81 40.56
N LYS A 47 20.96 -12.09 39.61
CA LYS A 47 20.12 -10.90 39.89
C LYS A 47 18.96 -11.17 40.85
N LEU A 48 18.30 -12.31 40.67
CA LEU A 48 17.19 -12.76 41.51
C LEU A 48 17.65 -13.15 42.93
N THR A 49 18.87 -13.67 43.07
CA THR A 49 19.50 -13.95 44.38
C THR A 49 19.71 -12.64 45.14
N ASP A 50 20.30 -11.64 44.48
CA ASP A 50 20.71 -10.37 45.11
C ASP A 50 19.51 -9.49 45.51
N ASN A 51 18.44 -9.48 44.70
CA ASN A 51 17.34 -8.52 44.84
C ASN A 51 15.99 -9.14 45.25
N LYS A 52 15.87 -10.48 45.32
CA LYS A 52 14.59 -11.21 45.40
C LYS A 52 13.57 -10.88 44.29
N SER A 53 13.97 -10.13 43.28
CA SER A 53 13.14 -9.83 42.11
C SER A 53 13.99 -9.79 40.85
N VAL A 54 13.36 -9.97 39.69
CA VAL A 54 13.98 -9.70 38.39
C VAL A 54 12.92 -9.32 37.36
N THR A 55 13.18 -8.26 36.59
CA THR A 55 12.36 -7.88 35.44
C THR A 55 13.10 -8.22 34.15
N VAL A 56 12.64 -9.25 33.44
CA VAL A 56 13.14 -9.61 32.11
C VAL A 56 12.44 -8.75 31.07
N VAL A 57 13.21 -7.87 30.43
CA VAL A 57 12.76 -6.93 29.41
C VAL A 57 13.27 -7.41 28.05
N GLY A 58 12.45 -7.37 27.01
CA GLY A 58 12.92 -7.61 25.64
C GLY A 58 11.85 -7.46 24.57
N ALA A 59 12.27 -7.42 23.31
CA ALA A 59 11.35 -7.29 22.17
C ALA A 59 10.33 -8.44 22.09
N SER A 60 9.27 -8.25 21.30
CA SER A 60 8.33 -9.32 20.93
C SER A 60 9.08 -10.45 20.20
N GLY A 61 8.70 -11.70 20.44
CA GLY A 61 9.27 -12.89 19.79
C GLY A 61 10.62 -13.42 20.28
N VAL A 62 11.39 -12.74 21.15
CA VAL A 62 12.76 -13.19 21.56
C VAL A 62 12.81 -14.45 22.45
N GLY A 63 11.67 -15.12 22.65
CA GLY A 63 11.55 -16.35 23.45
C GLY A 63 11.43 -16.13 24.97
N LYS A 64 10.97 -14.96 25.43
CA LYS A 64 10.95 -14.57 26.85
C LYS A 64 10.18 -15.55 27.74
N SER A 65 8.95 -15.89 27.38
CA SER A 65 8.12 -16.84 28.15
C SER A 65 8.81 -18.21 28.27
N SER A 66 9.26 -18.79 27.15
CA SER A 66 10.04 -20.05 27.16
C SER A 66 11.31 -19.95 28.02
N PHE A 67 12.00 -18.81 28.01
CA PHE A 67 13.16 -18.55 28.86
C PHE A 67 12.79 -18.57 30.36
N MET A 68 11.64 -18.01 30.74
CA MET A 68 11.15 -18.06 32.12
C MET A 68 10.73 -19.49 32.53
N TYR A 69 9.92 -20.16 31.70
CA TYR A 69 9.38 -21.50 32.02
C TYR A 69 10.44 -22.62 32.00
N CYS A 70 11.34 -22.64 31.01
CA CYS A 70 12.32 -23.71 30.84
C CYS A 70 13.68 -23.40 31.49
N GLY A 71 14.07 -22.12 31.49
CA GLY A 71 15.36 -21.68 32.01
C GLY A 71 15.29 -21.25 33.47
N VAL A 72 14.61 -20.13 33.72
CA VAL A 72 14.67 -19.45 35.02
C VAL A 72 13.94 -20.23 36.11
N LEU A 73 12.66 -20.58 35.94
CA LEU A 73 11.90 -21.26 36.99
C LEU A 73 12.52 -22.60 37.45
N PRO A 74 12.97 -23.51 36.56
CA PRO A 74 13.63 -24.74 36.99
C PRO A 74 14.98 -24.49 37.68
N ALA A 75 15.69 -23.42 37.29
CA ALA A 75 16.94 -23.03 37.94
C ALA A 75 16.71 -22.39 39.33
N VAL A 76 15.61 -21.67 39.54
CA VAL A 76 15.18 -21.23 40.89
C VAL A 76 14.97 -22.46 41.77
N GLN A 77 14.14 -23.40 41.32
CA GLN A 77 13.77 -24.59 42.09
C GLN A 77 14.96 -25.53 42.42
N SER A 78 16.00 -25.55 41.59
CA SER A 78 17.16 -26.45 41.75
C SER A 78 18.40 -25.80 42.36
N THR A 79 18.60 -24.50 42.17
CA THR A 79 19.87 -23.81 42.51
C THR A 79 19.73 -22.83 43.68
N LEU A 80 18.57 -22.18 43.83
CA LEU A 80 18.32 -21.26 44.94
C LEU A 80 17.83 -22.03 46.17
N LYS A 81 18.76 -22.32 47.09
CA LYS A 81 18.43 -22.81 48.44
C LYS A 81 18.42 -21.64 49.42
N THR A 82 17.30 -21.42 50.09
CA THR A 82 17.21 -20.47 51.22
C THR A 82 17.51 -21.21 52.53
N ASN A 83 17.80 -20.47 53.60
CA ASN A 83 18.10 -21.09 54.90
C ASN A 83 16.85 -21.65 55.61
N ASP A 84 15.65 -21.28 55.17
CA ASP A 84 14.40 -21.48 55.91
C ASP A 84 13.47 -22.53 55.27
N ALA A 85 13.67 -22.86 53.98
CA ALA A 85 12.83 -23.79 53.22
C ALA A 85 13.57 -24.47 52.05
N ASP A 86 13.47 -25.80 51.92
CA ASP A 86 14.00 -26.57 50.78
C ASP A 86 13.02 -26.65 49.59
N THR A 87 11.74 -26.32 49.78
CA THR A 87 10.67 -26.46 48.77
C THR A 87 10.26 -25.11 48.17
N TRP A 88 9.96 -25.12 46.86
CA TRP A 88 9.53 -23.93 46.11
C TRP A 88 8.08 -24.08 45.61
N LYS A 89 7.28 -23.05 45.82
CA LYS A 89 5.91 -22.91 45.29
C LYS A 89 5.87 -21.77 44.29
N THR A 90 5.81 -22.13 43.01
CA THR A 90 5.69 -21.17 41.91
C THR A 90 4.21 -20.93 41.57
N ILE A 91 3.81 -19.66 41.59
CA ILE A 91 2.53 -19.15 41.12
C ILE A 91 2.84 -18.44 39.79
N THR A 92 2.10 -18.75 38.72
CA THR A 92 2.27 -18.07 37.43
C THR A 92 0.98 -17.42 37.00
N VAL A 93 1.06 -16.14 36.61
CA VAL A 93 -0.07 -15.29 36.24
C VAL A 93 0.22 -14.60 34.91
N THR A 94 -0.75 -14.60 34.01
CA THR A 94 -0.83 -13.66 32.88
C THR A 94 -1.97 -12.68 33.23
N PRO A 95 -1.72 -11.37 33.41
CA PRO A 95 -2.67 -10.49 34.10
C PRO A 95 -4.05 -10.25 33.46
N GLY A 96 -4.21 -10.37 32.14
CA GLY A 96 -5.51 -10.22 31.47
C GLY A 96 -6.27 -8.90 31.73
N ASP A 97 -7.60 -8.99 31.63
CA ASP A 97 -8.55 -7.89 31.84
C ASP A 97 -9.04 -7.76 33.30
N SER A 98 -8.57 -8.63 34.21
CA SER A 98 -8.97 -8.64 35.63
C SER A 98 -7.86 -9.25 36.50
N PRO A 99 -6.73 -8.53 36.70
CA PRO A 99 -5.51 -9.08 37.28
C PRO A 99 -5.68 -9.65 38.69
N ILE A 100 -6.52 -9.04 39.54
CA ILE A 100 -6.76 -9.53 40.90
C ILE A 100 -7.56 -10.85 40.90
N ARG A 101 -8.59 -10.96 40.04
CA ARG A 101 -9.38 -12.20 39.89
C ARG A 101 -8.55 -13.34 39.35
N ILE A 102 -7.67 -13.07 38.38
CA ILE A 102 -6.79 -14.08 37.80
C ILE A 102 -5.72 -14.52 38.82
N LEU A 103 -5.16 -13.60 39.62
CA LEU A 103 -4.30 -13.96 40.75
C LEU A 103 -5.03 -14.83 41.79
N ALA A 104 -6.27 -14.48 42.16
CA ALA A 104 -7.07 -15.28 43.09
C ALA A 104 -7.28 -16.72 42.59
N LYS A 105 -7.69 -16.86 41.32
CA LYS A 105 -7.86 -18.17 40.69
C LYS A 105 -6.54 -18.97 40.61
N LYS A 106 -5.41 -18.31 40.31
CA LYS A 106 -4.09 -18.98 40.27
C LYS A 106 -3.53 -19.33 41.64
N LEU A 107 -4.03 -18.72 42.72
CA LEU A 107 -3.76 -19.15 44.09
C LEU A 107 -4.61 -20.37 44.44
N GLU A 108 -5.92 -20.36 44.16
CA GLU A 108 -6.80 -21.52 44.34
C GLU A 108 -6.30 -22.76 43.59
N GLU A 109 -6.05 -22.64 42.27
CA GLU A 109 -5.50 -23.73 41.43
C GLU A 109 -4.16 -24.30 41.94
N LYS A 110 -3.46 -23.57 42.81
CA LYS A 110 -2.14 -23.96 43.34
C LYS A 110 -2.17 -24.50 44.77
N PHE A 111 -3.20 -24.15 45.54
CA PHE A 111 -3.29 -24.43 46.97
C PHE A 111 -4.72 -24.85 47.35
N ASP A 112 -4.98 -26.16 47.34
CA ASP A 112 -6.28 -26.80 47.67
C ASP A 112 -6.90 -26.40 49.02
N ALA A 113 -6.14 -25.69 49.87
CA ALA A 113 -6.56 -25.23 51.20
C ALA A 113 -7.25 -23.85 51.20
N LEU A 114 -7.39 -23.20 50.03
CA LEU A 114 -7.96 -21.85 49.88
C LEU A 114 -9.12 -21.87 48.88
N GLU A 115 -10.25 -21.25 49.23
CA GLU A 115 -11.40 -21.07 48.34
C GLU A 115 -11.29 -19.73 47.58
N TYR A 116 -11.63 -19.71 46.28
CA TYR A 116 -11.54 -18.53 45.42
C TYR A 116 -12.14 -17.25 46.02
N GLU A 117 -13.38 -17.31 46.54
CA GLU A 117 -14.07 -16.13 47.08
C GLU A 117 -13.37 -15.56 48.32
N ALA A 118 -12.84 -16.43 49.19
CA ALA A 118 -12.08 -16.00 50.37
C ALA A 118 -10.73 -15.38 50.00
N ILE A 119 -10.05 -15.91 48.97
CA ILE A 119 -8.84 -15.28 48.42
C ILE A 119 -9.19 -13.90 47.84
N LEU A 120 -10.26 -13.81 47.05
CA LEU A 120 -10.67 -12.59 46.38
C LEU A 120 -11.10 -11.50 47.38
N GLU A 121 -11.79 -11.86 48.46
CA GLU A 121 -12.12 -10.95 49.56
C GLU A 121 -10.83 -10.38 50.19
N VAL A 122 -9.91 -11.24 50.64
CA VAL A 122 -8.66 -10.82 51.29
C VAL A 122 -7.75 -10.00 50.37
N LEU A 123 -7.71 -10.29 49.06
CA LEU A 123 -6.96 -9.47 48.10
C LEU A 123 -7.59 -8.08 47.91
N ASN A 124 -8.92 -7.94 48.01
CA ASN A 124 -9.62 -6.67 47.86
C ASN A 124 -9.68 -5.83 49.16
N GLU A 125 -9.53 -6.43 50.34
CA GLU A 125 -9.54 -5.72 51.64
C GLU A 125 -8.47 -4.62 51.76
N GLY A 126 -7.30 -4.80 51.15
CA GLY A 126 -6.20 -3.83 51.23
C GLY A 126 -4.87 -4.34 50.70
N VAL A 127 -3.90 -3.43 50.57
CA VAL A 127 -2.58 -3.67 49.94
C VAL A 127 -1.72 -4.73 50.64
N ASP A 128 -2.09 -5.17 51.84
CA ASP A 128 -1.42 -6.26 52.56
C ASP A 128 -2.06 -7.64 52.35
N GLY A 129 -3.16 -7.74 51.59
CA GLY A 129 -3.92 -8.98 51.34
C GLY A 129 -3.07 -10.16 50.88
N LEU A 130 -2.28 -9.96 49.81
CA LEU A 130 -1.34 -10.98 49.31
C LEU A 130 -0.29 -11.36 50.37
N THR A 131 0.10 -10.41 51.23
CA THR A 131 1.07 -10.68 52.31
C THR A 131 0.46 -11.55 53.40
N LYS A 132 -0.83 -11.36 53.76
CA LYS A 132 -1.57 -12.21 54.70
C LYS A 132 -1.65 -13.65 54.19
N ILE A 133 -2.13 -13.84 52.96
CA ILE A 133 -2.26 -15.16 52.31
C ILE A 133 -0.91 -15.89 52.28
N LEU A 134 0.17 -15.22 51.88
CA LEU A 134 1.51 -15.81 51.84
C LEU A 134 2.04 -16.18 53.23
N LYS A 135 1.72 -15.41 54.29
CA LYS A 135 2.08 -15.75 55.67
C LYS A 135 1.36 -16.99 56.18
N ASP A 136 0.05 -17.09 55.91
CA ASP A 136 -0.75 -18.25 56.31
C ASP A 136 -0.27 -19.51 55.58
N LEU A 137 -0.07 -19.44 54.26
CA LEU A 137 0.53 -20.54 53.48
C LEU A 137 1.94 -20.90 53.99
N TYR A 138 2.79 -19.91 54.30
CA TYR A 138 4.13 -20.17 54.82
C TYR A 138 4.12 -20.89 56.18
N TYR A 139 3.17 -20.55 57.07
CA TYR A 139 3.02 -21.18 58.37
C TYR A 139 2.75 -22.69 58.26
N PHE A 140 1.95 -23.11 57.29
CA PHE A 140 1.65 -24.53 57.05
C PHE A 140 2.69 -25.24 56.19
N GLU A 141 3.14 -24.63 55.09
CA GLU A 141 3.95 -25.31 54.06
C GLU A 141 5.46 -25.13 54.19
N LYS A 142 5.93 -24.12 54.96
CA LYS A 142 7.35 -23.74 55.09
C LYS A 142 8.11 -23.80 53.76
N SER A 143 7.59 -23.11 52.76
CA SER A 143 8.10 -23.12 51.38
C SER A 143 8.49 -21.71 50.92
N ASN A 144 9.43 -21.62 49.98
CA ASN A 144 9.74 -20.38 49.28
C ASN A 144 8.68 -20.12 48.20
N PHE A 145 8.25 -18.87 48.02
CA PHE A 145 7.24 -18.51 47.03
C PHE A 145 7.86 -17.71 45.89
N ALA A 146 7.49 -18.05 44.65
CA ALA A 146 7.90 -17.33 43.46
C ALA A 146 6.65 -16.96 42.64
N LEU A 147 6.39 -15.68 42.45
CA LEU A 147 5.38 -15.18 41.52
C LEU A 147 6.03 -14.85 40.18
N LEU A 148 5.72 -15.64 39.14
CA LEU A 148 6.01 -15.28 37.75
C LEU A 148 4.81 -14.54 37.16
N ILE A 149 5.03 -13.30 36.75
CA ILE A 149 4.06 -12.53 35.97
C ILE A 149 4.55 -12.52 34.53
N ASP A 150 3.92 -13.32 33.68
CA ASP A 150 4.21 -13.37 32.25
C ASP A 150 3.33 -12.35 31.51
N GLN A 151 3.84 -11.80 30.40
CA GLN A 151 3.18 -10.76 29.60
C GLN A 151 2.61 -9.61 30.46
N PHE A 152 3.43 -9.04 31.35
CA PHE A 152 3.02 -7.99 32.29
C PHE A 152 2.37 -6.79 31.59
N GLU A 153 2.71 -6.53 30.32
CA GLU A 153 2.06 -5.51 29.49
C GLU A 153 0.53 -5.63 29.34
N GLU A 154 -0.09 -6.77 29.65
CA GLU A 154 -1.54 -6.94 29.52
C GLU A 154 -2.34 -5.96 30.38
N ILE A 155 -1.85 -5.61 31.57
CA ILE A 155 -2.50 -4.60 32.45
C ILE A 155 -2.53 -3.20 31.84
N PHE A 156 -1.79 -2.94 30.75
CA PHE A 156 -1.85 -1.72 29.97
C PHE A 156 -2.69 -1.92 28.70
N ARG A 157 -2.58 -3.09 28.07
CA ARG A 157 -3.30 -3.45 26.83
C ARG A 157 -4.82 -3.47 27.01
N PHE A 158 -5.31 -3.93 28.16
CA PHE A 158 -6.75 -4.02 28.43
C PHE A 158 -7.39 -2.72 28.96
N GLN A 159 -6.60 -1.69 29.31
CA GLN A 159 -7.11 -0.37 29.75
C GLN A 159 -7.93 0.40 28.69
N SER A 160 -7.92 -0.06 27.43
CA SER A 160 -8.68 0.52 26.32
C SER A 160 -10.09 -0.06 26.16
N VAL A 161 -10.44 -1.10 26.90
CA VAL A 161 -11.81 -1.66 26.95
C VAL A 161 -12.64 -0.79 27.91
N GLU A 162 -13.85 -0.36 27.50
CA GLU A 162 -14.66 0.67 28.21
C GLU A 162 -15.04 0.31 29.68
N GLU A 163 -14.80 -0.93 30.14
CA GLU A 163 -15.07 -1.41 31.51
C GLU A 163 -13.81 -1.65 32.40
N TYR A 164 -12.60 -1.34 31.92
CA TYR A 164 -11.38 -1.61 32.70
C TYR A 164 -11.15 -0.57 33.82
N ASP A 165 -11.25 -1.00 35.07
CA ASP A 165 -11.00 -0.14 36.24
C ASP A 165 -9.49 0.12 36.41
N LYS A 166 -9.10 1.39 36.33
CA LYS A 166 -7.69 1.81 36.52
C LYS A 166 -7.21 1.62 37.96
N ASP A 167 -8.12 1.62 38.92
CA ASP A 167 -7.78 1.43 40.32
C ASP A 167 -7.40 -0.05 40.60
N ASP A 168 -7.93 -1.02 39.83
CA ASP A 168 -7.62 -2.46 39.95
C ASP A 168 -6.15 -2.77 39.56
N ALA A 169 -5.66 -2.17 38.47
CA ALA A 169 -4.26 -2.32 38.04
C ALA A 169 -3.26 -1.71 39.04
N GLN A 170 -3.59 -0.55 39.62
CA GLN A 170 -2.79 0.07 40.68
C GLN A 170 -2.76 -0.81 41.94
N HIS A 171 -3.92 -1.30 42.39
CA HIS A 171 -4.04 -2.15 43.57
C HIS A 171 -3.31 -3.50 43.40
N TYR A 172 -3.41 -4.13 42.23
CA TYR A 172 -2.64 -5.33 41.88
C TYR A 172 -1.12 -5.11 42.01
N ILE A 173 -0.60 -3.99 41.49
CA ILE A 173 0.82 -3.64 41.60
C ILE A 173 1.21 -3.41 43.07
N ASP A 174 0.39 -2.70 43.84
CA ASP A 174 0.68 -2.41 45.25
C ASP A 174 0.68 -3.66 46.13
N LEU A 175 -0.23 -4.63 45.90
CA LEU A 175 -0.23 -5.95 46.54
C LEU A 175 1.12 -6.68 46.35
N ILE A 176 1.63 -6.71 45.13
CA ILE A 176 2.91 -7.36 44.78
C ILE A 176 4.08 -6.62 45.44
N LEU A 177 4.11 -5.29 45.36
CA LEU A 177 5.18 -4.47 45.93
C LEU A 177 5.21 -4.51 47.46
N HIS A 178 4.04 -4.61 48.10
CA HIS A 178 3.94 -4.76 49.55
C HIS A 178 4.45 -6.14 50.00
N ALA A 179 3.99 -7.21 49.33
CA ALA A 179 4.46 -8.56 49.59
C ALA A 179 5.98 -8.72 49.38
N HIS A 180 6.54 -8.13 48.32
CA HIS A 180 7.98 -8.17 48.03
C HIS A 180 8.84 -7.40 49.06
N LYS A 181 8.34 -6.29 49.60
CA LYS A 181 9.03 -5.53 50.65
C LYS A 181 8.99 -6.23 52.01
N ASN A 182 7.99 -7.07 52.27
CA ASN A 182 7.87 -7.79 53.52
C ASN A 182 8.93 -8.91 53.59
N GLN A 183 9.73 -8.93 54.66
CA GLN A 183 10.83 -9.90 54.82
C GLN A 183 10.46 -11.13 55.67
N GLU A 184 9.23 -11.21 56.19
CA GLU A 184 8.76 -12.32 57.04
C GLU A 184 8.51 -13.62 56.25
N VAL A 185 8.28 -13.52 54.94
CA VAL A 185 8.08 -14.68 54.03
C VAL A 185 9.11 -14.61 52.89
N PRO A 186 9.74 -15.73 52.49
CA PRO A 186 10.61 -15.77 51.31
C PRO A 186 9.82 -15.66 50.00
N PHE A 187 9.44 -14.43 49.61
CA PHE A 187 8.70 -14.13 48.39
C PHE A 187 9.60 -13.50 47.31
N TYR A 188 9.54 -14.10 46.10
CA TYR A 188 10.33 -13.72 44.94
C TYR A 188 9.42 -13.29 43.78
N VAL A 189 9.76 -12.19 43.10
CA VAL A 189 8.93 -11.63 42.01
C VAL A 189 9.69 -11.64 40.69
N LEU A 190 9.18 -12.38 39.71
CA LEU A 190 9.73 -12.48 38.37
C LEU A 190 8.74 -11.84 37.39
N ILE A 191 9.15 -10.77 36.71
CA ILE A 191 8.30 -10.05 35.76
C ILE A 191 8.87 -10.22 34.35
N ASN A 192 8.05 -10.64 33.40
CA ASN A 192 8.38 -10.60 31.98
C ASN A 192 7.56 -9.50 31.30
N ILE A 193 8.22 -8.57 30.60
CA ILE A 193 7.57 -7.45 29.92
C ILE A 193 8.19 -7.19 28.55
N ARG A 194 7.37 -6.80 27.56
CA ARG A 194 7.91 -6.25 26.30
C ARG A 194 8.58 -4.89 26.51
N ALA A 195 9.63 -4.63 25.74
CA ALA A 195 10.44 -3.41 25.84
C ALA A 195 9.70 -2.10 25.49
N ASP A 196 8.63 -2.18 24.69
CA ASP A 196 7.78 -1.04 24.33
C ASP A 196 6.90 -0.56 25.51
N PHE A 197 6.49 -1.46 26.41
CA PHE A 197 5.63 -1.15 27.57
C PHE A 197 6.40 -0.76 28.85
N VAL A 198 7.72 -0.65 28.78
CA VAL A 198 8.54 -0.18 29.92
C VAL A 198 8.25 1.29 30.24
N GLY A 199 7.84 2.08 29.24
CA GLY A 199 7.40 3.47 29.44
C GLY A 199 6.16 3.57 30.33
N ASP A 200 5.17 2.70 30.11
CA ASP A 200 3.92 2.68 30.87
C ASP A 200 4.11 2.30 32.35
N CYS A 201 5.20 1.61 32.68
CA CYS A 201 5.56 1.32 34.07
C CYS A 201 5.97 2.58 34.86
N ALA A 202 6.34 3.68 34.19
CA ALA A 202 6.80 4.91 34.82
C ALA A 202 5.72 5.64 35.64
N GLN A 203 4.44 5.36 35.39
CA GLN A 203 3.34 5.91 36.19
C GLN A 203 3.24 5.28 37.60
N PHE A 204 3.95 4.18 37.85
CA PHE A 204 3.99 3.47 39.14
C PHE A 204 5.39 3.61 39.79
N PRO A 205 5.60 4.53 40.75
CA PRO A 205 6.93 4.81 41.30
C PRO A 205 7.59 3.61 41.99
N GLY A 206 6.80 2.78 42.68
CA GLY A 206 7.30 1.58 43.36
C GLY A 206 7.74 0.47 42.40
N LEU A 207 6.99 0.26 41.32
CA LEU A 207 7.34 -0.68 40.25
C LEU A 207 8.57 -0.19 39.47
N THR A 208 8.62 1.11 39.14
CA THR A 208 9.78 1.75 38.50
C THR A 208 11.06 1.51 39.31
N LYS A 209 10.98 1.57 40.64
CA LYS A 209 12.13 1.23 41.50
C LYS A 209 12.51 -0.25 41.38
N LEU A 210 11.55 -1.18 41.52
CA LEU A 210 11.79 -2.62 41.42
C LEU A 210 12.45 -3.01 40.08
N ILE A 211 12.00 -2.43 38.97
CA ILE A 211 12.59 -2.62 37.64
C ILE A 211 14.02 -2.09 37.59
N ASN A 212 14.27 -0.87 38.10
CA ASN A 212 15.63 -0.29 38.10
C ASN A 212 16.62 -1.09 38.97
N ASP A 213 16.17 -1.58 40.12
CA ASP A 213 16.99 -2.36 41.05
C ASP A 213 17.40 -3.72 40.42
N SER A 214 16.53 -4.37 39.62
CA SER A 214 16.80 -5.71 39.07
C SER A 214 16.29 -5.98 37.64
N GLN A 215 16.55 -5.08 36.68
CA GLN A 215 16.28 -5.36 35.26
C GLN A 215 17.30 -6.30 34.62
N PHE A 216 16.85 -7.12 33.67
CA PHE A 216 17.65 -7.91 32.74
C PHE A 216 17.10 -7.75 31.32
N LEU A 217 17.84 -7.06 30.45
CA LEU A 217 17.51 -6.95 29.03
C LEU A 217 17.95 -8.24 28.32
N ILE A 218 17.02 -9.12 27.97
CA ILE A 218 17.37 -10.39 27.30
C ILE A 218 17.86 -10.12 25.87
N PRO A 219 19.11 -10.49 25.52
CA PRO A 219 19.64 -10.26 24.19
C PRO A 219 18.99 -11.19 23.16
N GLN A 220 19.10 -10.85 21.87
CA GLN A 220 18.85 -11.84 20.81
C GLN A 220 19.82 -13.03 20.92
N MET A 221 19.39 -14.20 20.46
CA MET A 221 20.27 -15.37 20.37
C MET A 221 21.35 -15.15 19.30
N THR A 222 22.60 -15.45 19.65
CA THR A 222 23.72 -15.55 18.72
C THR A 222 23.52 -16.69 17.71
N ARG A 223 24.29 -16.73 16.62
CA ARG A 223 24.18 -17.81 15.60
C ARG A 223 24.40 -19.19 16.22
N GLU A 224 25.38 -19.33 17.13
CA GLU A 224 25.67 -20.59 17.83
C GLU A 224 24.54 -21.00 18.81
N GLU A 225 23.95 -20.04 19.53
CA GLU A 225 22.80 -20.30 20.40
C GLU A 225 21.59 -20.75 19.59
N LYS A 226 21.30 -20.09 18.45
CA LYS A 226 20.25 -20.52 17.51
C LYS A 226 20.52 -21.92 16.95
N LYS A 227 21.76 -22.19 16.52
CA LYS A 227 22.20 -23.50 16.01
C LYS A 227 21.97 -24.61 17.04
N THR A 228 22.31 -24.34 18.30
CA THR A 228 22.09 -25.27 19.41
C THR A 228 20.60 -25.50 19.66
N ALA A 229 19.76 -24.45 19.58
CA ALA A 229 18.31 -24.56 19.71
C ALA A 229 17.62 -25.31 18.55
N ILE A 230 18.22 -25.35 17.36
CA ILE A 230 17.74 -26.17 16.24
C ILE A 230 18.18 -27.64 16.41
N VAL A 231 19.47 -27.87 16.63
CA VAL A 231 20.08 -29.21 16.56
C VAL A 231 19.87 -30.03 17.85
N GLY A 232 19.93 -29.38 19.02
CA GLY A 232 19.83 -30.03 20.33
C GLY A 232 18.54 -30.86 20.52
N PRO A 233 17.34 -30.30 20.25
CA PRO A 233 16.09 -31.03 20.38
C PRO A 233 15.98 -32.21 19.40
N ILE A 234 16.45 -32.04 18.16
CA ILE A 234 16.45 -33.09 17.12
C ILE A 234 17.33 -34.27 17.55
N HIS A 235 18.54 -33.99 18.05
CA HIS A 235 19.46 -35.02 18.54
C HIS A 235 18.93 -35.76 19.78
N LEU A 236 18.22 -35.08 20.69
CA LEU A 236 17.64 -35.73 21.88
C LEU A 236 16.59 -36.79 21.52
N PHE A 237 15.88 -36.60 20.40
CA PHE A 237 14.94 -37.57 19.83
C PHE A 237 15.61 -38.65 18.96
N GLY A 238 16.95 -38.67 18.86
CA GLY A 238 17.68 -39.65 18.06
C GLY A 238 17.59 -39.45 16.55
N ALA A 239 17.29 -38.22 16.11
CA ALA A 239 17.29 -37.82 14.70
C ALA A 239 18.51 -36.96 14.37
N GLU A 240 18.82 -36.83 13.08
CA GLU A 240 19.84 -35.93 12.55
C GLU A 240 19.20 -34.92 11.57
N ILE A 241 19.84 -33.77 11.39
CA ILE A 241 19.45 -32.74 10.42
C ILE A 241 20.66 -32.38 9.56
N ASP A 242 20.42 -32.17 8.27
CA ASP A 242 21.45 -31.80 7.30
C ASP A 242 22.14 -30.48 7.73
N PRO A 243 23.48 -30.46 7.94
CA PRO A 243 24.20 -29.26 8.35
C PRO A 243 24.02 -28.07 7.40
N ASP A 244 23.90 -28.32 6.09
CA ASP A 244 23.71 -27.25 5.11
C ASP A 244 22.31 -26.63 5.22
N LEU A 245 21.29 -27.43 5.58
CA LEU A 245 19.95 -26.93 5.91
C LEU A 245 19.96 -26.10 7.19
N VAL A 246 20.75 -26.48 8.21
CA VAL A 246 20.87 -25.69 9.43
C VAL A 246 21.47 -24.31 9.12
N GLU A 247 22.48 -24.21 8.27
CA GLU A 247 23.04 -22.92 7.88
C GLU A 247 22.06 -22.08 7.03
N ASP A 248 21.28 -22.68 6.12
CA ASP A 248 20.22 -21.98 5.38
C ASP A 248 19.11 -21.45 6.30
N ILE A 249 18.66 -22.25 7.27
CA ILE A 249 17.71 -21.80 8.29
C ILE A 249 18.32 -20.63 9.08
N LEU A 250 19.59 -20.71 9.49
CA LEU A 250 20.26 -19.64 10.25
C LEU A 250 20.42 -18.34 9.45
N ASP A 251 20.66 -18.42 8.15
CA ASP A 251 20.71 -17.27 7.24
C ASP A 251 19.32 -16.65 7.06
N ASN A 252 18.29 -17.48 6.88
CA ASN A 252 16.91 -17.03 6.70
C ASN A 252 16.27 -16.40 7.97
N ILE A 253 16.71 -16.76 9.19
CA ILE A 253 16.24 -16.10 10.43
C ILE A 253 16.70 -14.62 10.49
N GLY A 254 17.86 -14.30 9.94
CA GLY A 254 18.46 -12.97 10.04
C GLY A 254 18.64 -12.48 11.50
N THR A 255 18.46 -11.17 11.70
CA THR A 255 18.74 -10.45 12.97
C THR A 255 17.52 -9.75 13.58
N SER A 256 16.30 -10.13 13.19
CA SER A 256 15.09 -9.57 13.81
C SER A 256 14.55 -10.47 14.93
N ALA A 257 14.04 -9.84 15.98
CA ALA A 257 13.65 -10.47 17.25
C ALA A 257 12.45 -11.42 17.14
N ASP A 258 11.63 -11.20 16.12
CA ASP A 258 10.31 -11.78 15.85
C ASP A 258 10.35 -13.09 15.05
N GLN A 259 11.54 -13.56 14.67
CA GLN A 259 11.75 -14.72 13.81
C GLN A 259 11.90 -16.06 14.56
N LEU A 260 12.20 -16.04 15.87
CA LEU A 260 12.32 -17.29 16.64
C LEU A 260 11.01 -18.12 16.70
N PRO A 261 9.81 -17.52 16.87
CA PRO A 261 8.56 -18.29 16.84
C PRO A 261 8.23 -18.83 15.43
N ILE A 262 8.62 -18.09 14.38
CA ILE A 262 8.46 -18.53 12.97
C ILE A 262 9.37 -19.73 12.70
N MET A 263 10.64 -19.65 13.11
CA MET A 263 11.60 -20.76 13.07
C MET A 263 11.06 -21.99 13.82
N GLN A 264 10.60 -21.80 15.07
CA GLN A 264 10.05 -22.88 15.90
C GLN A 264 8.81 -23.53 15.24
N HIS A 265 7.96 -22.74 14.59
CA HIS A 265 6.82 -23.24 13.82
C HIS A 265 7.24 -24.01 12.55
N ALA A 266 8.19 -23.48 11.78
CA ALA A 266 8.70 -24.14 10.59
C ALA A 266 9.41 -25.45 10.93
N LEU A 267 10.17 -25.51 12.03
CA LEU A 267 10.81 -26.72 12.54
C LEU A 267 9.78 -27.76 13.02
N MET A 268 8.76 -27.35 13.77
CA MET A 268 7.64 -28.22 14.14
C MET A 268 6.97 -28.82 12.88
N ARG A 269 6.68 -28.01 11.87
CA ARG A 269 6.09 -28.43 10.59
C ARG A 269 7.01 -29.40 9.83
N THR A 270 8.31 -29.07 9.76
CA THR A 270 9.33 -29.89 9.10
C THR A 270 9.47 -31.26 9.79
N TRP A 271 9.50 -31.29 11.12
CA TRP A 271 9.49 -32.54 11.90
C TRP A 271 8.25 -33.37 11.62
N ASN A 272 7.05 -32.77 11.72
CA ASN A 272 5.78 -33.46 11.44
C ASN A 272 5.71 -34.00 10.00
N TYR A 273 6.33 -33.33 9.04
CA TYR A 273 6.42 -33.80 7.66
C TYR A 273 7.44 -34.93 7.51
N TRP A 274 8.66 -34.77 8.02
CA TRP A 274 9.71 -35.79 8.02
C TRP A 274 9.25 -37.07 8.71
N GLU A 275 8.71 -36.99 9.92
CA GLU A 275 8.27 -38.16 10.69
C GLU A 275 7.24 -39.02 9.94
N ARG A 276 6.37 -38.40 9.14
CA ARG A 276 5.34 -39.07 8.34
C ARG A 276 5.85 -39.64 7.01
N ASN A 277 6.91 -39.07 6.44
CA ASN A 277 7.38 -39.38 5.08
C ASN A 277 8.75 -40.06 5.02
N LYS A 278 9.50 -40.12 6.14
CA LYS A 278 10.87 -40.63 6.18
C LYS A 278 11.00 -42.09 5.75
N ILE A 279 12.06 -42.37 5.01
CA ILE A 279 12.45 -43.70 4.55
C ILE A 279 13.64 -44.17 5.40
N GLY A 280 13.35 -44.96 6.43
CA GLY A 280 14.36 -45.48 7.36
C GLY A 280 14.86 -44.41 8.34
N ASN A 281 16.19 -44.29 8.48
CA ASN A 281 16.86 -43.33 9.37
C ASN A 281 17.51 -42.18 8.57
N GLU A 282 16.86 -41.68 7.51
CA GLU A 282 17.38 -40.52 6.80
C GLU A 282 17.28 -39.23 7.64
N PRO A 283 18.26 -38.31 7.53
CA PRO A 283 18.23 -37.03 8.24
C PRO A 283 17.11 -36.12 7.71
N ILE A 284 16.81 -35.06 8.46
CA ILE A 284 15.96 -33.97 8.00
C ILE A 284 16.74 -33.17 6.94
N THR A 285 16.32 -33.26 5.67
CA THR A 285 16.92 -32.57 4.52
C THR A 285 16.09 -31.39 4.02
N PHE A 286 16.67 -30.59 3.12
CA PHE A 286 15.99 -29.48 2.43
C PHE A 286 14.62 -29.86 1.86
N ALA A 287 14.44 -31.07 1.30
CA ALA A 287 13.18 -31.49 0.73
C ALA A 287 12.01 -31.48 1.74
N HIS A 288 12.27 -31.83 3.00
CA HIS A 288 11.24 -31.80 4.06
C HIS A 288 10.88 -30.37 4.49
N TYR A 289 11.85 -29.46 4.44
CA TYR A 289 11.70 -28.05 4.80
C TYR A 289 11.04 -27.24 3.67
N GLU A 290 11.42 -27.48 2.41
CA GLU A 290 10.75 -26.91 1.23
C GLU A 290 9.31 -27.42 1.07
N ALA A 291 9.03 -28.69 1.39
CA ALA A 291 7.68 -29.26 1.32
C ALA A 291 6.68 -28.59 2.27
N ILE A 292 7.16 -27.94 3.34
CA ILE A 292 6.33 -27.11 4.23
C ILE A 292 6.39 -25.61 3.90
N GLY A 293 7.06 -25.22 2.80
CA GLY A 293 7.17 -23.84 2.32
C GLY A 293 8.34 -23.02 2.88
N GLY A 294 9.27 -23.67 3.62
CA GLY A 294 10.32 -23.00 4.39
C GLY A 294 9.78 -22.05 5.47
N MET A 295 10.66 -21.33 6.19
CA MET A 295 10.20 -20.31 7.15
C MET A 295 9.41 -19.17 6.50
N GLU A 296 9.65 -18.82 5.23
CA GLU A 296 8.97 -17.71 4.55
C GLU A 296 7.47 -17.98 4.40
N ASN A 297 7.06 -19.23 4.08
CA ASN A 297 5.66 -19.54 3.77
C ASN A 297 4.98 -20.51 4.76
N ALA A 298 5.71 -21.28 5.57
CA ALA A 298 5.11 -22.35 6.39
C ALA A 298 3.97 -21.90 7.30
N LEU A 299 4.06 -20.68 7.85
CA LEU A 299 3.01 -20.12 8.69
C LEU A 299 1.76 -19.74 7.89
N SER A 300 1.92 -19.11 6.72
CA SER A 300 0.80 -18.76 5.82
C SER A 300 0.13 -20.02 5.28
N GLU A 301 0.93 -21.00 4.84
CA GLU A 301 0.43 -22.28 4.34
C GLU A 301 -0.36 -23.04 5.41
N HIS A 302 0.08 -23.01 6.66
CA HIS A 302 -0.64 -23.68 7.75
C HIS A 302 -1.95 -22.99 8.13
N ALA A 303 -2.00 -21.66 8.10
CA ALA A 303 -3.24 -20.92 8.27
C ALA A 303 -4.19 -21.13 7.08
N ARG A 304 -3.66 -21.19 5.86
CA ARG A 304 -4.40 -21.51 4.64
C ARG A 304 -4.98 -22.92 4.66
N GLU A 305 -4.25 -23.93 5.14
CA GLU A 305 -4.80 -25.28 5.39
C GLU A 305 -6.01 -25.25 6.33
N ALA A 306 -5.89 -24.54 7.46
CA ALA A 306 -6.99 -24.41 8.42
C ALA A 306 -8.22 -23.70 7.83
N TYR A 307 -8.00 -22.67 7.01
CA TYR A 307 -9.05 -21.96 6.28
C TYR A 307 -9.71 -22.80 5.17
N LEU A 308 -8.93 -23.62 4.46
CA LEU A 308 -9.44 -24.50 3.39
C LEU A 308 -10.22 -25.71 3.92
N GLU A 309 -9.98 -26.13 5.16
CA GLU A 309 -10.77 -27.15 5.86
C GLU A 309 -12.21 -26.70 6.21
N LEU A 310 -12.50 -25.40 6.12
CA LEU A 310 -13.83 -24.83 6.42
C LEU A 310 -14.79 -24.92 5.22
N THR A 311 -16.09 -25.01 5.53
CA THR A 311 -17.16 -24.81 4.53
C THR A 311 -17.28 -23.33 4.12
N ASP A 312 -17.93 -23.04 2.99
CA ASP A 312 -17.96 -21.66 2.45
C ASP A 312 -18.75 -20.66 3.33
N ASP A 313 -19.68 -21.12 4.17
CA ASP A 313 -20.31 -20.30 5.21
C ASP A 313 -19.36 -20.06 6.40
N GLU A 314 -18.61 -21.09 6.80
CA GLU A 314 -17.61 -21.00 7.87
C GLU A 314 -16.42 -20.13 7.48
N LYS A 315 -16.07 -20.05 6.19
CA LYS A 315 -15.03 -19.13 5.67
C LYS A 315 -15.42 -17.66 5.85
N LYS A 316 -16.67 -17.29 5.58
CA LYS A 316 -17.18 -15.92 5.84
C LYS A 316 -17.18 -15.59 7.33
N ILE A 317 -17.53 -16.57 8.17
CA ILE A 317 -17.42 -16.45 9.64
C ILE A 317 -15.95 -16.25 10.04
N CYS A 318 -15.02 -17.05 9.50
CA CYS A 318 -13.58 -16.92 9.73
C CYS A 318 -13.05 -15.53 9.39
N GLU A 319 -13.36 -15.02 8.20
CA GLU A 319 -13.00 -13.67 7.77
C GLU A 319 -13.49 -12.61 8.79
N LYS A 320 -14.78 -12.65 9.16
CA LYS A 320 -15.34 -11.71 10.15
C LYS A 320 -14.71 -11.85 11.54
N ILE A 321 -14.39 -13.07 12.00
CA ILE A 321 -13.67 -13.30 13.27
C ILE A 321 -12.30 -12.61 13.23
N PHE A 322 -11.53 -12.84 12.16
CA PHE A 322 -10.20 -12.26 12.03
C PHE A 322 -10.24 -10.73 11.89
N LYS A 323 -11.23 -10.15 11.17
CA LYS A 323 -11.49 -8.69 11.14
C LYS A 323 -11.92 -8.12 12.50
N ALA A 324 -12.59 -8.91 13.36
CA ALA A 324 -12.99 -8.49 14.71
C ALA A 324 -11.80 -8.42 15.70
N ILE A 325 -10.87 -9.39 15.62
CA ILE A 325 -9.72 -9.50 16.53
C ILE A 325 -8.43 -8.81 16.02
N THR A 326 -8.55 -8.00 14.96
CA THR A 326 -7.44 -7.23 14.38
C THR A 326 -7.88 -5.83 14.02
N GLU A 327 -6.90 -4.96 13.81
CA GLU A 327 -7.09 -3.61 13.26
C GLU A 327 -5.79 -3.09 12.64
N LYS A 328 -5.84 -1.91 12.04
CA LYS A 328 -4.68 -1.24 11.44
C LYS A 328 -4.26 -0.08 12.34
N GLY A 329 -3.05 -0.16 12.90
CA GLY A 329 -2.50 0.88 13.78
C GLY A 329 -2.06 2.13 13.01
N ASP A 330 -1.71 3.19 13.75
CA ASP A 330 -1.31 4.50 13.19
C ASP A 330 -0.07 4.44 12.28
N ASP A 331 0.81 3.45 12.46
CA ASP A 331 1.98 3.20 11.60
C ASP A 331 1.62 2.45 10.29
N GLY A 332 0.33 2.17 10.07
CA GLY A 332 -0.21 1.47 8.93
C GLY A 332 -0.05 -0.05 8.99
N ARG A 333 0.49 -0.62 10.08
CA ARG A 333 0.61 -2.08 10.24
C ARG A 333 -0.62 -2.68 10.90
N GLY A 334 -0.87 -3.95 10.61
CA GLY A 334 -1.84 -4.73 11.36
C GLY A 334 -1.40 -4.93 12.82
N VAL A 335 -2.27 -4.59 13.77
CA VAL A 335 -2.08 -4.78 15.21
C VAL A 335 -3.18 -5.67 15.78
N ARG A 336 -2.84 -6.43 16.83
CA ARG A 336 -3.73 -7.41 17.45
C ARG A 336 -4.71 -6.76 18.43
N ARG A 337 -6.01 -6.98 18.23
CA ARG A 337 -7.08 -6.49 19.12
C ARG A 337 -7.76 -7.69 19.79
N PRO A 338 -7.49 -7.99 21.07
CA PRO A 338 -8.24 -9.04 21.77
C PRO A 338 -9.71 -8.63 21.89
N ALA A 339 -10.63 -9.58 21.75
CA ALA A 339 -12.07 -9.35 21.94
C ALA A 339 -12.70 -10.52 22.69
N LYS A 340 -13.68 -10.26 23.55
CA LYS A 340 -14.43 -11.32 24.24
C LYS A 340 -15.28 -12.11 23.23
N LEU A 341 -15.50 -13.41 23.47
CA LEU A 341 -16.27 -14.26 22.58
C LEU A 341 -17.66 -13.66 22.27
N GLN A 342 -18.37 -13.16 23.28
CA GLN A 342 -19.66 -12.50 23.10
C GLN A 342 -19.61 -11.30 22.13
N GLU A 343 -18.52 -10.52 22.15
CA GLU A 343 -18.31 -9.39 21.23
C GLU A 343 -18.06 -9.91 19.80
N VAL A 344 -17.21 -10.93 19.65
CA VAL A 344 -16.93 -11.56 18.35
C VAL A 344 -18.20 -12.15 17.74
N VAL A 345 -19.01 -12.86 18.54
CA VAL A 345 -20.29 -13.43 18.10
C VAL A 345 -21.27 -12.34 17.63
N ALA A 346 -21.38 -11.24 18.39
CA ALA A 346 -22.23 -10.11 18.03
C ALA A 346 -21.73 -9.35 16.78
N ILE A 347 -20.41 -9.21 16.59
CA ILE A 347 -19.81 -8.59 15.39
C ILE A 347 -20.05 -9.46 14.16
N VAL A 348 -19.80 -10.77 14.26
CA VAL A 348 -19.94 -11.73 13.15
C VAL A 348 -21.40 -11.89 12.71
N ASP A 349 -22.35 -11.76 13.63
CA ASP A 349 -23.79 -12.00 13.47
C ASP A 349 -24.10 -13.44 13.03
N ALA A 350 -23.63 -14.40 13.84
CA ALA A 350 -23.81 -15.83 13.61
C ALA A 350 -24.07 -16.60 14.91
N GLN A 351 -24.52 -17.86 14.78
CA GLN A 351 -24.67 -18.75 15.93
C GLN A 351 -23.30 -19.00 16.61
N GLU A 352 -23.23 -18.76 17.91
CA GLU A 352 -22.06 -18.96 18.77
C GLU A 352 -21.35 -20.30 18.53
N SER A 353 -22.11 -21.41 18.45
CA SER A 353 -21.57 -22.74 18.18
C SER A 353 -20.85 -22.88 16.83
N LYS A 354 -21.20 -22.08 15.81
CA LYS A 354 -20.44 -21.98 14.55
C LYS A 354 -19.17 -21.14 14.72
N VAL A 355 -19.23 -20.06 15.50
CA VAL A 355 -18.08 -19.19 15.80
C VAL A 355 -17.01 -19.98 16.57
N ILE A 356 -17.40 -20.68 17.65
CA ILE A 356 -16.54 -21.58 18.42
C ILE A 356 -15.91 -22.64 17.52
N LYS A 357 -16.69 -23.32 16.67
CA LYS A 357 -16.19 -24.35 15.75
C LYS A 357 -15.13 -23.81 14.78
N VAL A 358 -15.30 -22.57 14.29
CA VAL A 358 -14.29 -21.92 13.44
C VAL A 358 -13.04 -21.57 14.24
N ILE A 359 -13.17 -20.99 15.44
CA ILE A 359 -12.02 -20.70 16.33
C ILE A 359 -11.23 -21.98 16.62
N ASP A 360 -11.90 -23.08 16.98
CA ASP A 360 -11.30 -24.38 17.26
C ASP A 360 -10.43 -24.92 16.11
N ALA A 361 -10.81 -24.68 14.85
CA ALA A 361 -10.02 -25.09 13.69
C ALA A 361 -8.62 -24.42 13.64
N PHE A 362 -8.48 -23.23 14.23
CA PHE A 362 -7.25 -22.42 14.32
C PHE A 362 -6.54 -22.48 15.67
N ARG A 363 -7.07 -23.19 16.68
CA ARG A 363 -6.39 -23.40 17.97
C ARG A 363 -6.09 -24.87 18.33
N LYS A 364 -6.65 -25.84 17.59
CA LYS A 364 -6.46 -27.30 17.81
C LYS A 364 -4.96 -27.71 17.93
N PRO A 365 -4.63 -28.80 18.64
CA PRO A 365 -3.24 -29.23 18.86
C PRO A 365 -2.39 -29.28 17.58
N GLY A 366 -1.22 -28.63 17.62
CA GLY A 366 -0.34 -28.43 16.46
C GLY A 366 -0.70 -27.24 15.56
N ARG A 367 -1.90 -26.66 15.70
CA ARG A 367 -2.35 -25.42 15.04
C ARG A 367 -2.70 -24.36 16.10
N THR A 368 -1.69 -23.79 16.76
CA THR A 368 -1.89 -22.76 17.79
C THR A 368 -1.82 -21.35 17.19
N LEU A 369 -2.78 -21.00 16.32
CA LEU A 369 -2.84 -19.69 15.65
C LEU A 369 -3.72 -18.69 16.41
N LEU A 370 -4.73 -19.17 17.14
CA LEU A 370 -5.58 -18.40 18.06
C LEU A 370 -5.40 -18.83 19.53
N MET A 371 -5.72 -17.90 20.43
CA MET A 371 -5.83 -18.06 21.88
C MET A 371 -7.31 -17.92 22.31
N PRO A 372 -7.73 -18.48 23.47
CA PRO A 372 -6.95 -19.30 24.40
C PRO A 372 -6.67 -20.71 23.84
N ALA A 373 -5.80 -21.46 24.53
CA ALA A 373 -5.43 -22.83 24.13
C ALA A 373 -6.65 -23.77 24.02
N TYR A 374 -6.57 -24.78 23.16
CA TYR A 374 -7.69 -25.68 22.82
C TYR A 374 -8.29 -26.43 24.02
N GLU A 375 -7.45 -26.73 25.01
CA GLU A 375 -7.82 -27.40 26.26
C GLU A 375 -8.71 -26.52 27.15
N THR A 376 -8.75 -25.20 26.91
CA THR A 376 -9.65 -24.27 27.61
C THR A 376 -10.99 -24.20 26.89
N GLU A 377 -12.07 -24.59 27.56
CA GLU A 377 -13.44 -24.41 27.05
C GLU A 377 -13.75 -22.92 26.85
N LEU A 378 -14.42 -22.58 25.75
CA LEU A 378 -14.77 -21.19 25.44
C LEU A 378 -16.11 -20.83 26.07
N THR A 379 -16.11 -19.67 26.73
CA THR A 379 -17.26 -19.02 27.37
C THR A 379 -17.43 -17.61 26.81
N ASP A 380 -18.55 -16.95 27.07
CA ASP A 380 -18.83 -15.57 26.63
C ASP A 380 -17.71 -14.56 26.99
N ASP A 381 -17.10 -14.71 28.17
CA ASP A 381 -15.99 -13.89 28.66
C ASP A 381 -14.60 -14.33 28.15
N SER A 382 -14.49 -15.42 27.40
CA SER A 382 -13.21 -15.88 26.86
C SER A 382 -12.66 -14.90 25.84
N VAL A 383 -11.47 -14.35 26.12
CA VAL A 383 -10.79 -13.39 25.23
C VAL A 383 -10.12 -14.12 24.07
N ILE A 384 -10.58 -13.84 22.85
CA ILE A 384 -10.03 -14.37 21.60
C ILE A 384 -8.98 -13.39 21.06
N ASP A 385 -7.76 -13.89 20.81
CA ASP A 385 -6.65 -13.13 20.21
C ASP A 385 -5.78 -14.03 19.31
N ILE A 386 -4.96 -13.41 18.46
CA ILE A 386 -3.96 -14.09 17.64
C ILE A 386 -2.74 -14.45 18.49
N SER A 387 -2.35 -15.73 18.47
CA SER A 387 -1.23 -16.26 19.26
C SER A 387 0.10 -15.53 19.02
N HIS A 388 0.36 -15.07 17.79
CA HIS A 388 1.55 -14.28 17.48
C HIS A 388 1.34 -13.24 16.36
N GLU A 389 1.83 -12.01 16.60
CA GLU A 389 1.86 -10.87 15.66
C GLU A 389 2.42 -11.20 14.26
N SER A 390 3.28 -12.20 14.15
CA SER A 390 3.85 -12.64 12.86
C SER A 390 2.81 -13.22 11.90
N ILE A 391 1.70 -13.78 12.40
CA ILE A 391 0.62 -14.31 11.55
C ILE A 391 0.05 -13.19 10.67
N MET A 392 -0.17 -12.00 11.25
CA MET A 392 -0.72 -10.83 10.55
C MET A 392 0.18 -10.29 9.42
N ARG A 393 1.47 -10.63 9.43
CA ARG A 393 2.46 -10.14 8.45
C ARG A 393 2.82 -11.16 7.39
N ILE A 394 2.57 -12.44 7.65
CA ILE A 394 2.97 -13.55 6.78
C ILE A 394 1.74 -14.18 6.11
N TRP A 395 0.59 -14.22 6.79
CA TRP A 395 -0.63 -14.77 6.22
C TRP A 395 -1.30 -13.75 5.28
N VAL A 396 -1.28 -14.05 3.97
CA VAL A 396 -1.70 -13.14 2.90
C VAL A 396 -3.18 -12.76 3.01
N GLU A 397 -4.06 -13.75 3.22
CA GLU A 397 -5.49 -13.52 3.35
C GLU A 397 -5.83 -12.61 4.54
N LEU A 398 -5.19 -12.83 5.69
CA LEU A 398 -5.40 -11.98 6.87
C LEU A 398 -4.93 -10.53 6.65
N ASN A 399 -3.81 -10.32 5.97
CA ASN A 399 -3.33 -8.98 5.67
C ASN A 399 -4.35 -8.24 4.77
N LEU A 400 -4.88 -8.89 3.73
CA LEU A 400 -5.94 -8.32 2.88
C LEU A 400 -7.21 -7.99 3.69
N TRP A 401 -7.65 -8.89 4.57
CA TRP A 401 -8.81 -8.64 5.44
C TRP A 401 -8.63 -7.43 6.37
N VAL A 402 -7.43 -7.22 6.91
CA VAL A 402 -7.10 -6.03 7.72
C VAL A 402 -7.15 -4.74 6.88
N GLU A 403 -6.74 -4.79 5.60
CA GLU A 403 -6.83 -3.62 4.71
C GLU A 403 -8.28 -3.31 4.32
N GLU A 404 -9.06 -4.32 3.93
CA GLU A 404 -10.50 -4.20 3.62
C GLU A 404 -11.30 -3.65 4.80
N GLU A 405 -11.03 -4.13 6.02
CA GLU A 405 -11.67 -3.64 7.24
C GLU A 405 -11.33 -2.16 7.49
N ALA A 406 -10.07 -1.76 7.32
CA ALA A 406 -9.67 -0.36 7.46
C ALA A 406 -10.36 0.57 6.43
N GLU A 407 -10.58 0.10 5.20
CA GLU A 407 -11.35 0.85 4.18
C GLU A 407 -12.85 0.89 4.51
N SER A 408 -13.42 -0.23 4.97
CA SER A 408 -14.80 -0.36 5.44
C SER A 408 -15.12 0.64 6.56
N VAL A 409 -14.27 0.67 7.60
CA VAL A 409 -14.38 1.60 8.73
C VAL A 409 -14.29 3.05 8.29
N LYS A 410 -13.34 3.38 7.40
CA LYS A 410 -13.16 4.74 6.88
C LYS A 410 -14.38 5.24 6.11
N LEU A 411 -15.01 4.37 5.31
CA LEU A 411 -16.25 4.70 4.60
C LEU A 411 -17.43 4.88 5.56
N TYR A 412 -17.56 3.99 6.55
CA TYR A 412 -18.60 4.07 7.58
C TYR A 412 -18.50 5.36 8.42
N LEU A 413 -17.29 5.74 8.87
CA LEU A 413 -17.07 6.98 9.61
C LEU A 413 -17.46 8.22 8.78
N ARG A 414 -17.10 8.26 7.50
CA ARG A 414 -17.50 9.34 6.58
C ARG A 414 -19.03 9.40 6.39
N LEU A 415 -19.70 8.25 6.35
CA LEU A 415 -21.17 8.17 6.27
C LEU A 415 -21.84 8.64 7.58
N ALA A 416 -21.26 8.31 8.73
CA ALA A 416 -21.73 8.73 10.04
C ALA A 416 -21.59 10.25 10.26
N GLU A 417 -20.44 10.82 9.91
CA GLU A 417 -20.19 12.27 9.93
C GLU A 417 -21.20 13.02 9.04
N ALA A 418 -21.47 12.51 7.84
CA ALA A 418 -22.45 13.11 6.94
C ALA A 418 -23.90 13.03 7.47
N ALA A 419 -24.26 11.92 8.15
CA ALA A 419 -25.55 11.79 8.81
C ALA A 419 -25.72 12.81 9.94
N GLU A 420 -24.64 13.13 10.67
CA GLU A 420 -24.61 14.21 11.67
C GLU A 420 -24.78 15.59 11.04
N MET A 421 -23.94 15.93 10.05
CA MET A 421 -24.03 17.23 9.37
C MET A 421 -25.40 17.45 8.70
N HIS A 422 -26.05 16.40 8.23
CA HIS A 422 -27.43 16.47 7.73
C HIS A 422 -28.45 16.73 8.83
N GLN A 423 -28.32 16.08 10.00
CA GLN A 423 -29.18 16.34 11.16
C GLN A 423 -29.02 17.79 11.68
N GLU A 424 -27.81 18.34 11.64
CA GLU A 424 -27.53 19.74 11.97
C GLU A 424 -27.98 20.75 10.89
N GLY A 425 -28.48 20.27 9.74
CA GLY A 425 -28.87 21.12 8.61
C GLY A 425 -27.70 21.76 7.85
N LYS A 426 -26.47 21.30 8.08
CA LYS A 426 -25.23 21.79 7.44
C LYS A 426 -24.91 21.08 6.12
N ALA A 427 -25.40 19.86 5.92
CA ALA A 427 -25.20 19.05 4.72
C ALA A 427 -26.51 18.49 4.16
N GLY A 428 -26.50 18.10 2.87
CA GLY A 428 -27.61 17.42 2.21
C GLY A 428 -27.47 15.89 2.19
N LEU A 429 -28.55 15.20 1.79
CA LEU A 429 -28.54 13.75 1.52
C LEU A 429 -27.48 13.36 0.48
N TRP A 430 -26.88 12.18 0.64
CA TRP A 430 -25.86 11.67 -0.29
C TRP A 430 -26.43 11.41 -1.69
N ARG A 431 -25.58 11.62 -2.70
CA ARG A 431 -25.89 11.43 -4.13
C ARG A 431 -24.78 10.61 -4.79
N PRO A 432 -25.01 10.03 -5.98
CA PRO A 432 -23.93 9.39 -6.74
C PRO A 432 -22.79 10.38 -7.02
N PRO A 433 -21.51 9.97 -6.93
CA PRO A 433 -21.06 8.58 -6.76
C PRO A 433 -21.10 8.06 -5.31
N ASP A 434 -20.97 8.92 -4.30
CA ASP A 434 -20.79 8.51 -2.89
C ASP A 434 -21.93 7.60 -2.37
N LEU A 435 -23.18 7.91 -2.73
CA LEU A 435 -24.34 7.07 -2.40
C LEU A 435 -24.20 5.65 -2.96
N GLN A 436 -23.73 5.48 -4.19
CA GLN A 436 -23.60 4.16 -4.81
C GLN A 436 -22.45 3.36 -4.18
N ILE A 437 -21.35 4.03 -3.80
CA ILE A 437 -20.23 3.41 -3.09
C ILE A 437 -20.71 2.87 -1.74
N ALA A 438 -21.46 3.67 -0.97
CA ALA A 438 -22.02 3.24 0.31
C ALA A 438 -23.04 2.10 0.17
N LEU A 439 -23.92 2.13 -0.84
CA LEU A 439 -24.88 1.04 -1.08
C LEU A 439 -24.19 -0.25 -1.52
N ASN A 440 -23.15 -0.19 -2.36
CA ASN A 440 -22.38 -1.38 -2.72
C ASN A 440 -21.68 -1.97 -1.48
N TRP A 441 -20.98 -1.13 -0.72
CA TRP A 441 -20.33 -1.51 0.53
C TRP A 441 -21.30 -2.16 1.53
N GLN A 442 -22.49 -1.59 1.73
CA GLN A 442 -23.49 -2.15 2.65
C GLN A 442 -23.95 -3.56 2.23
N ASN A 443 -24.12 -3.78 0.92
CA ASN A 443 -24.53 -5.08 0.36
C ASN A 443 -23.38 -6.12 0.37
N GLU A 444 -22.13 -5.68 0.20
CA GLU A 444 -20.96 -6.57 0.16
C GLU A 444 -20.49 -6.95 1.57
N GLN A 445 -20.34 -5.97 2.48
CA GLN A 445 -19.76 -6.20 3.82
C GLN A 445 -20.81 -6.66 4.85
N THR A 446 -22.09 -6.31 4.68
CA THR A 446 -23.18 -6.65 5.63
C THR A 446 -22.83 -6.32 7.10
N PRO A 447 -22.56 -5.04 7.42
CA PRO A 447 -22.17 -4.64 8.77
C PRO A 447 -23.27 -4.96 9.79
N SER A 448 -22.88 -5.53 10.94
CA SER A 448 -23.77 -5.76 12.07
C SER A 448 -23.89 -4.50 12.95
N GLN A 449 -24.89 -4.46 13.82
CA GLN A 449 -25.05 -3.34 14.76
C GLN A 449 -23.86 -3.26 15.74
N ALA A 450 -23.37 -4.40 16.23
CA ALA A 450 -22.20 -4.45 17.11
C ALA A 450 -20.94 -3.94 16.40
N TRP A 451 -20.72 -4.34 15.14
CA TRP A 451 -19.62 -3.83 14.31
C TRP A 451 -19.68 -2.30 14.16
N GLY A 452 -20.86 -1.74 13.89
CA GLY A 452 -21.02 -0.31 13.72
C GLY A 452 -20.82 0.50 15.00
N LEU A 453 -21.32 -0.02 16.13
CA LEU A 453 -21.20 0.60 17.45
C LEU A 453 -19.74 0.60 17.97
N ARG A 454 -18.90 -0.37 17.57
CA ARG A 454 -17.44 -0.38 17.83
C ARG A 454 -16.76 0.92 17.38
N TYR A 455 -17.19 1.51 16.26
CA TYR A 455 -16.54 2.68 15.66
C TYR A 455 -17.34 3.98 15.83
N HIS A 456 -18.67 3.93 15.87
CA HIS A 456 -19.49 5.12 16.01
C HIS A 456 -20.83 4.84 16.69
N LYS A 457 -21.13 5.56 17.78
CA LYS A 457 -22.32 5.34 18.64
C LYS A 457 -23.67 5.56 17.92
N ALA A 458 -23.67 6.07 16.69
CA ALA A 458 -24.87 6.43 15.93
C ALA A 458 -25.16 5.53 14.72
N TYR A 459 -24.88 4.23 14.83
CA TYR A 459 -25.07 3.25 13.74
C TYR A 459 -26.47 3.31 13.10
N GLU A 460 -27.53 3.22 13.91
CA GLU A 460 -28.92 3.20 13.42
C GLU A 460 -29.27 4.47 12.63
N ARG A 461 -28.88 5.65 13.13
CA ARG A 461 -29.06 6.94 12.44
C ARG A 461 -28.30 6.98 11.12
N THR A 462 -27.09 6.42 11.09
CA THR A 462 -26.23 6.37 9.89
C THR A 462 -26.86 5.51 8.80
N MET A 463 -27.41 4.34 9.16
CA MET A 463 -28.11 3.45 8.22
C MET A 463 -29.44 4.04 7.74
N LEU A 464 -30.21 4.68 8.63
CA LEU A 464 -31.40 5.45 8.25
C LEU A 464 -31.07 6.57 7.25
N PHE A 465 -29.99 7.33 7.48
CA PHE A 465 -29.55 8.39 6.56
C PHE A 465 -29.20 7.85 5.16
N LEU A 466 -28.55 6.68 5.08
CA LEU A 466 -28.24 6.02 3.82
C LEU A 466 -29.53 5.58 3.10
N GLU A 467 -30.46 4.95 3.82
CA GLU A 467 -31.76 4.52 3.29
C GLU A 467 -32.62 5.70 2.79
N TYR A 468 -32.66 6.81 3.54
CA TYR A 468 -33.34 8.04 3.12
C TYR A 468 -32.68 8.66 1.88
N SER A 469 -31.34 8.67 1.81
CA SER A 469 -30.60 9.15 0.65
C SER A 469 -30.92 8.33 -0.61
N GLN A 470 -30.99 7.00 -0.49
CA GLN A 470 -31.44 6.12 -1.57
C GLN A 470 -32.88 6.43 -2.01
N LYS A 471 -33.83 6.46 -1.07
CA LYS A 471 -35.25 6.65 -1.36
C LYS A 471 -35.54 7.97 -2.07
N GLU A 472 -34.91 9.07 -1.63
CA GLU A 472 -35.09 10.37 -2.29
C GLU A 472 -34.36 10.45 -3.65
N PHE A 473 -33.22 9.79 -3.83
CA PHE A 473 -32.59 9.67 -5.14
C PHE A 473 -33.46 8.90 -6.15
N GLU A 474 -33.99 7.74 -5.78
CA GLU A 474 -34.94 6.98 -6.61
C GLU A 474 -36.21 7.79 -6.93
N ARG A 475 -36.72 8.54 -5.95
CA ARG A 475 -37.89 9.43 -6.12
C ARG A 475 -37.60 10.52 -7.15
N GLU A 476 -36.44 11.16 -7.06
CA GLU A 476 -36.02 12.17 -8.03
C GLU A 476 -35.85 11.60 -9.43
N GLN A 477 -35.22 10.42 -9.60
CA GLN A 477 -35.11 9.76 -10.90
C GLN A 477 -36.51 9.54 -11.52
N ARG A 478 -37.45 8.97 -10.76
CA ARG A 478 -38.85 8.76 -11.20
C ARG A 478 -39.56 10.08 -11.55
N ILE A 479 -39.18 11.20 -10.94
CA ILE A 479 -39.70 12.54 -11.29
C ILE A 479 -39.03 13.07 -12.57
N ARG A 480 -37.70 12.98 -12.72
CA ARG A 480 -36.97 13.39 -13.92
C ARG A 480 -37.47 12.65 -15.16
N GLU A 481 -37.65 11.33 -15.09
CA GLU A 481 -38.22 10.53 -16.18
C GLU A 481 -39.61 11.03 -16.62
N LYS A 482 -40.50 11.32 -15.66
CA LYS A 482 -41.84 11.88 -15.95
C LYS A 482 -41.75 13.26 -16.58
N MET A 483 -40.80 14.09 -16.16
CA MET A 483 -40.57 15.43 -16.72
C MET A 483 -39.95 15.38 -18.13
N GLN A 484 -38.99 14.47 -18.39
CA GLN A 484 -38.45 14.23 -19.74
C GLN A 484 -39.56 13.76 -20.70
N LYS A 485 -40.40 12.80 -20.28
CA LYS A 485 -41.59 12.37 -21.05
C LYS A 485 -42.54 13.53 -21.37
N ARG A 486 -42.80 14.44 -20.43
CA ARG A 486 -43.60 15.66 -20.66
C ARG A 486 -42.94 16.65 -21.62
N ARG A 487 -41.62 16.91 -21.49
CA ARG A 487 -40.86 17.80 -22.38
C ARG A 487 -40.88 17.29 -23.84
N LEU A 488 -40.72 15.98 -24.05
CA LEU A 488 -40.81 15.35 -25.38
C LEU A 488 -42.18 15.53 -26.04
N ILE A 489 -43.27 15.46 -25.28
CA ILE A 489 -44.63 15.71 -25.81
C ILE A 489 -44.78 17.18 -26.22
N LEU A 490 -44.36 18.12 -25.37
CA LEU A 490 -44.41 19.56 -25.67
C LEU A 490 -43.58 19.94 -26.90
N ALA A 491 -42.36 19.40 -27.05
CA ALA A 491 -41.49 19.65 -28.20
C ALA A 491 -42.14 19.22 -29.54
N ARG A 492 -42.85 18.08 -29.55
CA ARG A 492 -43.59 17.61 -30.74
C ARG A 492 -44.72 18.56 -31.15
N ILE A 493 -45.42 19.15 -30.17
CA ILE A 493 -46.50 20.13 -30.43
C ILE A 493 -45.91 21.41 -31.05
N VAL A 494 -44.80 21.93 -30.49
CA VAL A 494 -44.15 23.15 -31.01
C VAL A 494 -43.64 22.95 -32.44
N ALA A 495 -43.04 21.80 -32.76
CA ALA A 495 -42.58 21.49 -34.11
C ALA A 495 -43.71 21.50 -35.16
N LEU A 496 -44.89 20.99 -34.80
CA LEU A 496 -46.09 21.03 -35.66
C LEU A 496 -46.56 22.46 -35.95
N VAL A 497 -46.56 23.33 -34.93
CA VAL A 497 -46.97 24.74 -35.07
C VAL A 497 -45.99 25.52 -35.96
N LEU A 498 -44.68 25.32 -35.77
CA LEU A 498 -43.65 25.95 -36.60
C LEU A 498 -43.72 25.51 -38.06
N GLY A 499 -43.98 24.21 -38.32
CA GLY A 499 -44.18 23.69 -39.67
C GLY A 499 -45.36 24.36 -40.39
N LEU A 500 -46.47 24.59 -39.69
CA LEU A 500 -47.63 25.31 -40.26
C LEU A 500 -47.28 26.79 -40.59
N GLY A 501 -46.52 27.45 -39.73
CA GLY A 501 -46.10 28.85 -39.92
C GLY A 501 -45.22 29.06 -41.17
N ILE A 502 -44.35 28.10 -41.50
CA ILE A 502 -43.49 28.16 -42.70
C ILE A 502 -44.33 28.12 -43.99
N VAL A 503 -45.39 27.31 -44.04
CA VAL A 503 -46.31 27.23 -45.19
C VAL A 503 -47.03 28.57 -45.38
N VAL A 504 -47.48 29.20 -44.30
CA VAL A 504 -48.11 30.53 -44.33
C VAL A 504 -47.13 31.60 -44.82
N ALA A 505 -45.87 31.59 -44.36
CA ALA A 505 -44.86 32.54 -44.78
C ALA A 505 -44.53 32.45 -46.28
N LEU A 506 -44.48 31.24 -46.85
CA LEU A 506 -44.29 31.02 -48.29
C LEU A 506 -45.43 31.61 -49.14
N LEU A 507 -46.68 31.50 -48.68
CA LEU A 507 -47.83 32.13 -49.35
C LEU A 507 -47.73 33.66 -49.35
N PHE A 508 -47.28 34.27 -48.25
CA PHE A 508 -47.04 35.72 -48.18
C PHE A 508 -45.90 36.19 -49.09
N LEU A 509 -44.83 35.39 -49.25
CA LEU A 509 -43.73 35.73 -50.17
C LEU A 509 -44.20 35.75 -51.63
N LEU A 510 -44.97 34.75 -52.05
CA LEU A 510 -45.55 34.69 -53.40
C LEU A 510 -46.49 35.89 -53.68
N TYR A 511 -47.24 36.33 -52.67
CA TYR A 511 -48.10 37.53 -52.76
C TYR A 511 -47.28 38.83 -52.86
N ALA A 512 -46.21 38.97 -52.06
CA ALA A 512 -45.36 40.16 -52.08
C ALA A 512 -44.64 40.36 -53.41
N GLU A 513 -44.22 39.28 -54.07
CA GLU A 513 -43.55 39.35 -55.38
C GLU A 513 -44.52 39.72 -56.53
N HIS A 514 -45.82 39.47 -56.35
CA HIS A 514 -46.86 39.99 -57.25
C HIS A 514 -47.00 41.52 -57.13
N GLN A 515 -47.17 42.05 -55.91
CA GLN A 515 -47.27 43.50 -55.69
C GLN A 515 -46.01 44.28 -56.12
N ARG A 516 -44.82 43.68 -55.97
CA ARG A 516 -43.56 44.33 -56.35
C ARG A 516 -43.52 44.70 -57.84
N ARG A 517 -44.17 43.90 -58.71
CA ARG A 517 -44.28 44.17 -60.15
C ARG A 517 -45.21 45.34 -60.50
N GLU A 518 -46.20 45.64 -59.65
CA GLU A 518 -47.07 46.82 -59.84
C GLU A 518 -46.40 48.10 -59.32
N ALA A 519 -45.67 48.01 -58.20
CA ALA A 519 -45.03 49.16 -57.55
C ALA A 519 -43.91 49.80 -58.39
N ASP A 520 -43.21 49.03 -59.22
CA ASP A 520 -42.15 49.55 -60.10
C ASP A 520 -42.71 50.39 -61.27
N VAL A 521 -44.00 50.27 -61.59
CA VAL A 521 -44.68 51.11 -62.61
C VAL A 521 -45.02 52.51 -62.06
N GLN A 522 -45.30 52.65 -60.77
CA GLN A 522 -45.78 53.90 -60.16
C GLN A 522 -44.66 54.86 -59.71
N ARG A 523 -43.39 54.42 -59.67
CA ARG A 523 -42.27 55.20 -59.13
C ARG A 523 -41.69 56.27 -60.06
N ALA A 524 -42.26 56.45 -61.26
CA ALA A 524 -41.73 57.39 -62.25
C ALA A 524 -42.19 58.86 -62.09
N GLU A 525 -43.19 59.17 -61.25
CA GLU A 525 -43.94 60.44 -61.38
C GLU A 525 -44.01 61.39 -60.15
N ALA A 526 -43.50 61.01 -58.98
CA ALA A 526 -43.80 61.71 -57.71
C ALA A 526 -42.61 62.43 -57.05
N ALA A 527 -41.94 63.36 -57.75
CA ALA A 527 -40.81 64.14 -57.21
C ALA A 527 -41.02 65.67 -57.33
N LYS A 528 -41.92 66.26 -56.53
CA LYS A 528 -42.10 67.74 -56.45
C LYS A 528 -42.77 68.23 -55.14
N GLN A 529 -42.26 69.36 -54.63
CA GLN A 529 -42.80 70.30 -53.60
C GLN A 529 -42.51 70.05 -52.09
N LYS A 530 -42.50 71.16 -51.33
CA LYS A 530 -41.69 71.43 -50.11
C LYS A 530 -42.27 72.61 -49.27
N GLU A 531 -42.17 72.57 -47.93
CA GLU A 531 -42.30 73.71 -46.95
C GLU A 531 -43.70 74.40 -46.80
N VAL A 532 -44.17 75.02 -45.67
CA VAL A 532 -43.55 75.69 -44.49
C VAL A 532 -44.53 75.92 -43.28
N ALA A 533 -43.99 75.99 -42.04
CA ALA A 533 -44.31 76.75 -40.77
C ALA A 533 -45.70 76.89 -40.03
N GLU A 534 -45.57 77.31 -38.74
CA GLU A 534 -46.57 77.66 -37.69
C GLU A 534 -46.27 79.03 -37.00
N GLN A 535 -47.28 79.70 -36.38
CA GLN A 535 -47.27 80.70 -35.23
C GLN A 535 -48.65 81.45 -35.13
N GLN A 536 -49.07 82.30 -34.14
CA GLN A 536 -48.53 82.92 -32.89
C GLN A 536 -49.69 83.34 -31.92
N ALA A 537 -49.43 83.89 -30.71
CA ALA A 537 -50.40 84.54 -29.78
C ALA A 537 -49.74 85.56 -28.78
N GLU A 538 -50.49 86.44 -28.09
CA GLU A 538 -49.93 87.63 -27.34
C GLU A 538 -50.77 88.16 -26.12
N ILE A 539 -50.16 89.06 -25.29
CA ILE A 539 -50.70 90.18 -24.42
C ILE A 539 -50.58 90.07 -22.87
N ALA A 540 -49.98 91.10 -22.22
CA ALA A 540 -50.40 91.71 -20.92
C ALA A 540 -49.51 92.92 -20.46
N LYS A 541 -50.09 94.00 -19.89
CA LYS A 541 -49.39 95.09 -19.14
C LYS A 541 -50.38 96.04 -18.41
N VAL A 542 -50.01 96.55 -17.22
CA VAL A 542 -50.12 97.95 -16.68
C VAL A 542 -49.75 97.92 -15.18
N ASN A 543 -49.02 98.94 -14.69
CA ASN A 543 -48.55 99.05 -13.31
C ASN A 543 -48.28 100.54 -12.95
N GLU A 544 -47.77 100.81 -11.73
CA GLU A 544 -47.02 102.04 -11.31
C GLU A 544 -47.72 103.07 -10.39
N LYS A 545 -47.82 102.80 -9.08
CA LYS A 545 -47.98 103.86 -8.05
C LYS A 545 -47.50 103.51 -6.62
N LYS A 546 -46.52 102.60 -6.47
CA LYS A 546 -46.13 101.99 -5.16
C LYS A 546 -44.88 102.56 -4.47
N ALA A 547 -44.17 103.50 -5.10
CA ALA A 547 -42.76 103.78 -4.78
C ALA A 547 -42.45 104.61 -3.51
N LEU A 548 -43.42 104.98 -2.67
CA LEU A 548 -43.17 105.85 -1.49
C LEU A 548 -43.18 105.11 -0.14
N GLU A 549 -43.89 103.99 -0.01
CA GLU A 549 -43.87 103.16 1.21
C GLU A 549 -42.59 102.31 1.34
N GLU A 550 -41.83 102.16 0.25
CA GLU A 550 -40.68 101.25 0.17
C GLU A 550 -39.46 101.76 0.97
N SER A 551 -39.33 103.08 1.15
CA SER A 551 -38.16 103.70 1.80
C SER A 551 -38.03 103.34 3.28
N GLN A 552 -39.12 103.36 4.06
CA GLN A 552 -39.06 103.04 5.50
C GLN A 552 -38.90 101.54 5.78
N ARG A 553 -39.27 100.65 4.84
CA ARG A 553 -39.02 99.21 4.96
C ARG A 553 -37.57 98.83 4.68
N ALA A 554 -36.80 99.66 3.98
CA ALA A 554 -35.43 99.36 3.59
C ALA A 554 -34.46 99.29 4.79
N GLU A 555 -34.64 100.13 5.82
CA GLU A 555 -33.72 100.16 6.97
C GLU A 555 -33.94 98.97 7.93
N GLU A 556 -35.20 98.53 8.15
CA GLU A 556 -35.48 97.28 8.88
C GLU A 556 -34.99 96.04 8.11
N GLN A 557 -35.15 96.03 6.78
CA GLN A 557 -34.60 94.96 5.94
C GLN A 557 -33.07 94.86 6.03
N ARG A 558 -32.36 95.97 6.24
CA ARG A 558 -30.89 95.97 6.36
C ARG A 558 -30.40 95.22 7.60
N GLN A 559 -31.01 95.43 8.77
CA GLN A 559 -30.61 94.72 9.99
C GLN A 559 -30.92 93.22 9.90
N ILE A 560 -32.02 92.86 9.24
CA ILE A 560 -32.36 91.46 8.95
C ILE A 560 -31.33 90.85 7.98
N ALA A 561 -30.91 91.59 6.94
CA ALA A 561 -29.89 91.15 5.99
C ALA A 561 -28.52 90.93 6.65
N GLU A 562 -28.12 91.78 7.60
CA GLU A 562 -26.87 91.60 8.36
C GLU A 562 -26.91 90.30 9.20
N GLN A 563 -28.02 90.00 9.89
CA GLN A 563 -28.17 88.73 10.62
C GLN A 563 -28.22 87.50 9.70
N GLU A 564 -28.84 87.61 8.52
CA GLU A 564 -28.86 86.52 7.53
C GLU A 564 -27.48 86.29 6.88
N THR A 565 -26.67 87.34 6.67
CA THR A 565 -25.29 87.15 6.17
C THR A 565 -24.39 86.45 7.19
N GLU A 566 -24.54 86.70 8.49
CA GLU A 566 -23.81 85.96 9.53
C GLU A 566 -24.23 84.47 9.59
N LYS A 567 -25.53 84.18 9.48
CA LYS A 567 -26.02 82.79 9.33
C LYS A 567 -25.49 82.13 8.05
N ALA A 568 -25.46 82.85 6.93
CA ALA A 568 -24.93 82.34 5.66
C ALA A 568 -23.45 81.97 5.77
N LEU A 569 -22.62 82.84 6.37
CA LEU A 569 -21.19 82.57 6.64
C LEU A 569 -20.98 81.35 7.58
N LYS A 570 -21.84 81.18 8.59
CA LYS A 570 -21.80 80.00 9.48
C LYS A 570 -22.18 78.72 8.72
N ASN A 571 -23.21 78.78 7.88
CA ASN A 571 -23.64 77.66 7.05
C ASN A 571 -22.60 77.32 5.98
N GLU A 572 -21.90 78.30 5.41
CA GLU A 572 -20.80 78.10 4.47
C GLU A 572 -19.64 77.33 5.13
N ARG A 573 -19.23 77.71 6.35
CA ARG A 573 -18.21 76.96 7.11
C ARG A 573 -18.63 75.53 7.41
N ILE A 574 -19.91 75.29 7.72
CA ILE A 574 -20.45 73.94 7.92
C ILE A 574 -20.42 73.14 6.61
N ALA A 575 -20.81 73.75 5.48
CA ALA A 575 -20.74 73.13 4.17
C ALA A 575 -19.30 72.80 3.75
N GLN A 576 -18.34 73.70 3.98
CA GLN A 576 -16.91 73.45 3.74
C GLN A 576 -16.37 72.28 4.61
N ALA A 577 -16.75 72.22 5.88
CA ALA A 577 -16.40 71.09 6.75
C ALA A 577 -17.03 69.76 6.27
N GLN A 578 -18.29 69.79 5.83
CA GLN A 578 -18.97 68.64 5.23
C GLN A 578 -18.32 68.20 3.91
N MET A 579 -17.87 69.12 3.06
CA MET A 579 -17.13 68.80 1.83
C MET A 579 -15.81 68.06 2.12
N ILE A 580 -15.08 68.44 3.17
CA ILE A 580 -13.83 67.77 3.58
C ILE A 580 -14.12 66.35 4.09
N ILE A 581 -15.22 66.16 4.83
CA ILE A 581 -15.67 64.83 5.28
C ILE A 581 -16.08 63.98 4.07
N ALA A 582 -16.87 64.53 3.15
CA ALA A 582 -17.32 63.85 1.94
C ALA A 582 -16.15 63.46 1.02
N ASP A 583 -15.12 64.29 0.86
CA ASP A 583 -13.92 63.91 0.10
C ASP A 583 -13.12 62.80 0.80
N ARG A 584 -13.04 62.81 2.14
CA ARG A 584 -12.41 61.73 2.90
C ARG A 584 -13.17 60.41 2.79
N GLU A 585 -14.49 60.44 2.82
CA GLU A 585 -15.34 59.25 2.58
C GLU A 585 -15.25 58.78 1.13
N ARG A 586 -15.23 59.70 0.16
CA ARG A 586 -15.01 59.37 -1.27
C ARG A 586 -13.66 58.67 -1.48
N ARG A 587 -12.58 59.14 -0.85
CA ARG A 587 -11.26 58.47 -0.92
C ARG A 587 -11.30 57.07 -0.31
N ARG A 588 -11.93 56.90 0.86
CA ARG A 588 -12.13 55.58 1.49
C ARG A 588 -12.95 54.64 0.60
N ALA A 589 -14.00 55.14 -0.05
CA ALA A 589 -14.79 54.37 -0.99
C ALA A 589 -13.96 53.94 -2.22
N ILE A 590 -13.10 54.81 -2.74
CA ILE A 590 -12.16 54.47 -3.84
C ILE A 590 -11.17 53.39 -3.39
N GLU A 591 -10.55 53.52 -2.21
CA GLU A 591 -9.68 52.50 -1.64
C GLU A 591 -10.40 51.17 -1.45
N GLN A 592 -11.64 51.18 -0.95
CA GLN A 592 -12.48 49.98 -0.81
C GLN A 592 -12.82 49.35 -2.17
N THR A 593 -13.10 50.14 -3.22
CA THR A 593 -13.31 49.59 -4.57
C THR A 593 -12.05 48.95 -5.16
N LEU A 594 -10.86 49.53 -4.93
CA LEU A 594 -9.58 48.93 -5.33
C LEU A 594 -9.30 47.61 -4.62
N VAL A 595 -9.59 47.55 -3.30
CA VAL A 595 -9.50 46.30 -2.53
C VAL A 595 -10.51 45.27 -3.06
N ALA A 596 -11.76 45.65 -3.30
CA ALA A 596 -12.80 44.78 -3.85
C ALA A 596 -12.45 44.24 -5.25
N ASP A 597 -11.92 45.07 -6.15
CA ASP A 597 -11.46 44.65 -7.48
C ASP A 597 -10.25 43.70 -7.40
N SER A 598 -9.34 43.93 -6.44
CA SER A 598 -8.22 43.01 -6.19
C SER A 598 -8.72 41.65 -5.68
N ALA A 599 -9.66 41.64 -4.73
CA ALA A 599 -10.29 40.43 -4.19
C ALA A 599 -11.10 39.69 -5.26
N ARG A 600 -11.80 40.42 -6.15
CA ARG A 600 -12.50 39.86 -7.30
C ARG A 600 -11.56 39.18 -8.29
N LYS A 601 -10.40 39.77 -8.60
CA LYS A 601 -9.39 39.14 -9.47
C LYS A 601 -8.82 37.85 -8.86
N VAL A 602 -8.56 37.85 -7.55
CA VAL A 602 -8.15 36.63 -6.82
C VAL A 602 -9.25 35.58 -6.86
N ALA A 603 -10.50 35.96 -6.57
CA ALA A 603 -11.65 35.06 -6.61
C ALA A 603 -11.86 34.44 -7.99
N MET A 604 -11.78 35.22 -9.08
CA MET A 604 -11.85 34.69 -10.46
C MET A 604 -10.70 33.73 -10.79
N THR A 605 -9.50 33.96 -10.24
CA THR A 605 -8.34 33.09 -10.47
C THR A 605 -8.51 31.76 -9.72
N GLU A 606 -8.98 31.80 -8.48
CA GLU A 606 -9.28 30.58 -7.70
C GLU A 606 -10.52 29.84 -8.24
N GLU A 607 -11.53 30.54 -8.77
CA GLU A 607 -12.67 29.95 -9.49
C GLU A 607 -12.21 29.19 -10.74
N GLN A 608 -11.36 29.79 -11.58
CA GLN A 608 -10.78 29.11 -12.75
C GLN A 608 -9.94 27.88 -12.36
N LYS A 609 -9.19 27.98 -11.26
CA LYS A 609 -8.38 26.87 -10.71
C LYS A 609 -9.26 25.75 -10.14
N ALA A 610 -10.33 26.08 -9.41
CA ALA A 610 -11.31 25.13 -8.92
C ALA A 610 -12.04 24.43 -10.08
N TYR A 611 -12.45 25.17 -11.10
CA TYR A 611 -13.06 24.61 -12.32
C TYR A 611 -12.09 23.68 -13.06
N ARG A 612 -10.83 24.08 -13.24
CA ARG A 612 -9.78 23.22 -13.83
C ARG A 612 -9.60 21.91 -13.05
N LEU A 613 -9.49 21.98 -11.71
CA LEU A 613 -9.35 20.80 -10.86
C LEU A 613 -10.59 19.89 -10.92
N ARG A 614 -11.80 20.48 -10.95
CA ARG A 614 -13.06 19.75 -11.16
C ARG A 614 -13.03 18.99 -12.49
N MET A 615 -12.64 19.63 -13.59
CA MET A 615 -12.60 18.99 -14.91
C MET A 615 -11.55 17.87 -15.00
N LEU A 616 -10.38 18.02 -14.38
CA LEU A 616 -9.39 16.93 -14.27
C LEU A 616 -9.90 15.75 -13.43
N SER A 617 -10.65 16.01 -12.36
CA SER A 617 -11.28 14.97 -11.53
C SER A 617 -12.38 14.22 -12.29
N ILE A 618 -13.24 14.93 -13.01
CA ILE A 618 -14.26 14.33 -13.90
C ILE A 618 -13.58 13.45 -14.96
N ALA A 619 -12.53 13.93 -15.61
CA ALA A 619 -11.79 13.18 -16.61
C ALA A 619 -11.21 11.87 -16.06
N LYS A 620 -10.58 11.88 -14.87
CA LYS A 620 -10.13 10.65 -14.19
C LYS A 620 -11.29 9.71 -13.87
N SER A 621 -12.38 10.22 -13.32
CA SER A 621 -13.59 9.42 -13.02
C SER A 621 -14.15 8.75 -14.27
N MET A 622 -14.21 9.45 -15.40
CA MET A 622 -14.61 8.91 -16.70
C MET A 622 -13.65 7.79 -17.17
N ALA A 623 -12.34 7.99 -17.05
CA ALA A 623 -11.36 6.98 -17.46
C ALA A 623 -11.49 5.69 -16.64
N ILE A 624 -11.59 5.79 -15.31
CA ILE A 624 -11.80 4.63 -14.40
C ILE A 624 -13.12 3.92 -14.74
N LYS A 625 -14.22 4.66 -14.89
CA LYS A 625 -15.53 4.10 -15.28
C LYS A 625 -15.47 3.41 -16.65
N SER A 626 -14.69 3.93 -17.60
CA SER A 626 -14.57 3.33 -18.94
C SER A 626 -14.04 1.90 -18.87
N VAL A 627 -13.05 1.61 -18.01
CA VAL A 627 -12.47 0.26 -17.85
C VAL A 627 -13.54 -0.75 -17.44
N GLN A 628 -14.50 -0.36 -16.61
CA GLN A 628 -15.60 -1.18 -16.09
C GLN A 628 -16.73 -1.44 -17.11
N LEU A 629 -16.81 -0.70 -18.22
CA LEU A 629 -17.85 -0.90 -19.23
C LEU A 629 -17.66 -2.22 -20.00
N THR A 630 -18.75 -2.90 -20.33
CA THR A 630 -18.73 -4.14 -21.14
C THR A 630 -18.84 -3.88 -22.63
N ASP A 631 -19.53 -2.82 -23.04
CA ASP A 631 -19.66 -2.38 -24.43
C ASP A 631 -18.36 -1.69 -24.91
N SER A 632 -17.64 -2.32 -25.85
CA SER A 632 -16.37 -1.82 -26.39
C SER A 632 -16.46 -0.44 -27.03
N ALA A 633 -17.57 -0.13 -27.70
CA ALA A 633 -17.77 1.16 -28.36
C ALA A 633 -18.02 2.26 -27.32
N LYS A 634 -18.87 1.99 -26.32
CA LYS A 634 -19.13 2.93 -25.22
C LYS A 634 -17.90 3.12 -24.33
N LYS A 635 -17.16 2.04 -24.03
CA LYS A 635 -15.84 2.11 -23.37
C LYS A 635 -14.91 3.06 -24.10
N SER A 636 -14.78 2.87 -25.42
CA SER A 636 -13.91 3.69 -26.27
C SER A 636 -14.34 5.16 -26.30
N LEU A 637 -15.64 5.45 -26.34
CA LEU A 637 -16.15 6.82 -26.29
C LEU A 637 -15.83 7.51 -24.96
N VAL A 638 -16.13 6.87 -23.83
CA VAL A 638 -15.92 7.45 -22.50
C VAL A 638 -14.43 7.65 -22.22
N ALA A 639 -13.58 6.66 -22.56
CA ALA A 639 -12.12 6.78 -22.45
C ALA A 639 -11.57 7.92 -23.34
N ARG A 640 -12.04 8.00 -24.59
CA ARG A 640 -11.59 9.03 -25.53
C ARG A 640 -12.00 10.43 -25.08
N GLN A 641 -13.19 10.61 -24.51
CA GLN A 641 -13.63 11.90 -23.97
C GLN A 641 -12.94 12.26 -22.65
N ALA A 642 -12.68 11.28 -21.77
CA ALA A 642 -11.83 11.47 -20.60
C ALA A 642 -10.46 12.05 -20.99
N PHE A 643 -9.82 11.49 -22.02
CA PHE A 643 -8.56 12.01 -22.54
C PHE A 643 -8.66 13.43 -23.12
N ASN A 644 -9.78 13.81 -23.78
CA ASN A 644 -9.99 15.20 -24.25
C ASN A 644 -9.91 16.19 -23.09
N PHE A 645 -10.78 16.03 -22.08
CA PHE A 645 -10.80 16.93 -20.93
C PHE A 645 -9.46 16.91 -20.17
N TYR A 646 -8.88 15.72 -19.95
CA TYR A 646 -7.63 15.63 -19.21
C TYR A 646 -6.47 16.38 -19.92
N ASN A 647 -6.40 16.31 -21.25
CA ASN A 647 -5.41 17.05 -22.03
C ASN A 647 -5.72 18.56 -22.11
N GLU A 648 -6.99 18.94 -22.27
CA GLU A 648 -7.43 20.35 -22.37
C GLU A 648 -7.19 21.13 -21.07
N TYR A 649 -7.58 20.56 -19.93
CA TYR A 649 -7.41 21.19 -18.61
C TYR A 649 -5.99 20.99 -18.05
N GLY A 650 -5.02 20.60 -18.89
CA GLY A 650 -3.60 20.56 -18.57
C GLY A 650 -3.24 19.54 -17.49
N GLY A 651 -3.70 18.30 -17.64
CA GLY A 651 -3.30 17.16 -16.83
C GLY A 651 -1.89 16.63 -17.18
N LYS A 652 -1.39 15.68 -16.38
CA LYS A 652 -0.02 15.12 -16.50
C LYS A 652 0.11 14.13 -17.65
N MET A 653 1.22 14.17 -18.38
CA MET A 653 1.42 13.31 -19.57
C MET A 653 1.42 11.79 -19.29
N HIS A 654 1.65 11.37 -18.04
CA HIS A 654 1.83 9.97 -17.63
C HIS A 654 0.91 9.60 -16.45
N ASP A 655 -0.37 9.94 -16.55
CA ASP A 655 -1.38 9.60 -15.54
C ASP A 655 -1.88 8.14 -15.71
N PRO A 656 -1.77 7.27 -14.68
CA PRO A 656 -2.17 5.86 -14.80
C PRO A 656 -3.65 5.65 -15.12
N ASP A 657 -4.56 6.42 -14.53
CA ASP A 657 -6.01 6.25 -14.74
C ASP A 657 -6.37 6.50 -16.21
N ILE A 658 -5.79 7.55 -16.79
CA ILE A 658 -5.98 7.94 -18.18
C ILE A 658 -5.30 6.95 -19.13
N TYR A 659 -4.13 6.41 -18.75
CA TYR A 659 -3.46 5.37 -19.52
C TYR A 659 -4.31 4.10 -19.58
N ASP A 660 -4.76 3.57 -18.44
CA ASP A 660 -5.52 2.32 -18.35
C ASP A 660 -6.86 2.43 -19.07
N GLY A 661 -7.60 3.53 -18.88
CA GLY A 661 -8.85 3.78 -19.62
C GLY A 661 -8.65 3.74 -21.14
N MET A 662 -7.59 4.37 -21.64
CA MET A 662 -7.26 4.41 -23.08
C MET A 662 -6.74 3.06 -23.60
N TYR A 663 -5.94 2.35 -22.81
CA TYR A 663 -5.37 1.05 -23.16
C TYR A 663 -6.44 -0.03 -23.22
N TYR A 664 -7.26 -0.18 -22.18
CA TYR A 664 -8.33 -1.18 -22.14
C TYR A 664 -9.46 -0.87 -23.13
N ALA A 665 -9.70 0.41 -23.47
CA ALA A 665 -10.55 0.77 -24.59
C ALA A 665 -10.02 0.26 -25.93
N LEU A 666 -8.73 0.47 -26.22
CA LEU A 666 -8.13 0.05 -27.47
C LEU A 666 -8.04 -1.49 -27.58
N LYS A 667 -7.67 -2.17 -26.47
CA LYS A 667 -7.68 -3.64 -26.37
C LYS A 667 -9.07 -4.23 -26.62
N ALA A 668 -10.14 -3.61 -26.11
CA ALA A 668 -11.52 -4.05 -26.32
C ALA A 668 -12.01 -3.90 -27.77
N MET A 669 -11.26 -3.22 -28.64
CA MET A 669 -11.57 -2.96 -30.06
C MET A 669 -10.70 -3.77 -31.04
N GLU A 670 -9.73 -4.56 -30.58
CA GLU A 670 -8.74 -5.25 -31.43
C GLU A 670 -8.56 -6.76 -31.11
N GLU A 671 -9.61 -7.42 -30.61
CA GLU A 671 -9.66 -8.89 -30.36
C GLU A 671 -8.63 -9.40 -29.30
N PRO A 672 -8.76 -10.67 -28.82
CA PRO A 672 -8.03 -11.14 -27.63
C PRO A 672 -6.50 -11.09 -27.72
N SER A 673 -5.92 -11.16 -28.92
CA SER A 673 -4.48 -11.18 -29.16
C SER A 673 -3.86 -9.80 -29.42
N TYR A 674 -4.62 -8.70 -29.29
CA TYR A 674 -4.22 -7.31 -29.58
C TYR A 674 -2.74 -6.99 -29.35
N ASN A 675 -2.24 -7.24 -28.14
CA ASN A 675 -0.89 -6.86 -27.71
C ASN A 675 0.12 -8.02 -27.73
N SER A 676 -0.22 -9.21 -28.21
CA SER A 676 0.57 -10.44 -28.02
C SER A 676 1.09 -11.02 -29.34
N LEU A 677 2.39 -11.32 -29.40
CA LEU A 677 3.09 -11.91 -30.54
C LEU A 677 3.46 -13.36 -30.26
N LEU A 678 3.06 -14.28 -31.16
CA LEU A 678 3.27 -15.72 -31.02
C LEU A 678 4.31 -16.21 -32.04
N ALA A 679 5.46 -16.71 -31.56
CA ALA A 679 6.46 -17.39 -32.41
C ALA A 679 7.46 -18.27 -31.63
N HIS A 680 7.78 -17.89 -30.40
CA HIS A 680 8.60 -18.72 -29.52
C HIS A 680 7.76 -19.84 -28.90
N THR A 681 8.35 -21.02 -28.72
CA THR A 681 7.69 -22.18 -28.08
C THR A 681 8.16 -22.43 -26.65
N GLN A 682 9.03 -21.56 -26.12
CA GLN A 682 9.51 -21.54 -24.74
C GLN A 682 9.82 -20.08 -24.32
N ASN A 683 10.29 -19.88 -23.07
CA ASN A 683 10.55 -18.58 -22.48
C ASN A 683 11.36 -17.65 -23.41
N VAL A 684 10.86 -16.43 -23.63
CA VAL A 684 11.59 -15.38 -24.35
C VAL A 684 12.62 -14.77 -23.40
N ARG A 685 13.89 -14.81 -23.76
CA ARG A 685 15.02 -14.45 -22.87
C ARG A 685 15.57 -13.05 -23.11
N SER A 686 15.59 -12.59 -24.36
CA SER A 686 16.22 -11.33 -24.74
C SER A 686 15.50 -10.73 -25.95
N ILE A 687 15.30 -9.40 -25.93
CA ILE A 687 14.73 -8.61 -27.02
C ILE A 687 15.63 -7.40 -27.28
N VAL A 688 15.93 -7.12 -28.55
CA VAL A 688 16.68 -5.92 -28.99
C VAL A 688 16.00 -5.26 -30.19
N THR A 689 16.17 -3.94 -30.32
CA THR A 689 15.52 -3.11 -31.36
C THR A 689 16.54 -2.35 -32.21
N THR A 690 16.31 -2.26 -33.53
CA THR A 690 17.07 -1.40 -34.48
C THR A 690 16.67 0.06 -34.31
N LYS A 691 17.58 1.05 -34.35
CA LYS A 691 17.30 2.48 -34.08
C LYS A 691 16.34 3.14 -35.07
N ASN A 692 16.26 2.63 -36.29
CA ASN A 692 15.28 3.10 -37.26
C ASN A 692 13.85 2.59 -36.98
N ALA A 693 13.66 1.81 -35.90
CA ALA A 693 12.40 1.17 -35.54
C ALA A 693 11.79 0.36 -36.71
N LYS A 694 12.63 -0.33 -37.51
CA LYS A 694 12.18 -1.21 -38.61
C LYS A 694 12.09 -2.69 -38.21
N TYR A 695 12.99 -3.15 -37.34
CA TYR A 695 13.03 -4.53 -36.88
C TYR A 695 13.20 -4.67 -35.36
N VAL A 696 12.53 -5.68 -34.82
CA VAL A 696 12.76 -6.23 -33.48
C VAL A 696 13.43 -7.59 -33.65
N TYR A 697 14.36 -7.94 -32.78
CA TYR A 697 14.92 -9.28 -32.68
C TYR A 697 14.64 -9.86 -31.30
N SER A 698 14.24 -11.12 -31.23
CA SER A 698 14.02 -11.85 -29.97
C SER A 698 14.74 -13.19 -29.97
N ALA A 699 15.19 -13.62 -28.79
CA ALA A 699 15.80 -14.91 -28.55
C ALA A 699 15.06 -15.67 -27.45
N GLY A 700 14.91 -16.98 -27.63
CA GLY A 700 14.15 -17.85 -26.72
C GLY A 700 14.92 -19.08 -26.25
N SER A 701 14.36 -19.72 -25.22
CA SER A 701 14.86 -21.00 -24.69
C SER A 701 14.58 -22.18 -25.62
N ASP A 702 13.77 -21.96 -26.66
CA ASP A 702 13.55 -22.85 -27.80
C ASP A 702 14.70 -22.85 -28.82
N GLY A 703 15.80 -22.14 -28.52
CA GLY A 703 16.97 -22.04 -29.37
C GLY A 703 16.77 -21.18 -30.61
N ARG A 704 15.63 -20.50 -30.76
CA ARG A 704 15.34 -19.63 -31.92
C ARG A 704 15.87 -18.21 -31.70
N VAL A 705 16.25 -17.56 -32.79
CA VAL A 705 16.35 -16.10 -32.89
C VAL A 705 15.43 -15.64 -34.01
N ILE A 706 14.52 -14.74 -33.69
CA ILE A 706 13.39 -14.36 -34.53
C ILE A 706 13.44 -12.86 -34.82
N ARG A 707 13.27 -12.48 -36.09
CA ARG A 707 13.14 -11.10 -36.56
C ARG A 707 11.67 -10.78 -36.81
N TRP A 708 11.23 -9.63 -36.32
CA TRP A 708 9.87 -9.10 -36.46
C TRP A 708 9.92 -7.75 -37.14
N ASN A 709 8.90 -7.42 -37.94
CA ASN A 709 8.69 -6.04 -38.42
C ASN A 709 8.05 -5.21 -37.30
N SER A 710 8.65 -4.10 -36.88
CA SER A 710 8.13 -3.26 -35.78
C SER A 710 6.90 -2.42 -36.14
N ASP A 711 6.69 -2.06 -37.40
CA ASP A 711 5.51 -1.30 -37.84
C ASP A 711 4.25 -2.16 -37.79
N ASN A 712 4.40 -3.46 -38.07
CA ASN A 712 3.32 -4.45 -37.93
C ASN A 712 3.88 -5.81 -37.45
N PRO A 713 4.13 -5.98 -36.14
CA PRO A 713 4.71 -7.23 -35.62
C PRO A 713 3.80 -8.45 -35.76
N GLN A 714 2.51 -8.23 -35.99
CA GLN A 714 1.51 -9.27 -36.26
C GLN A 714 1.52 -9.76 -37.73
N SER A 715 2.23 -9.07 -38.65
CA SER A 715 2.24 -9.42 -40.08
C SER A 715 3.07 -10.66 -40.44
N GLY A 716 3.89 -11.16 -39.52
CA GLY A 716 4.79 -12.29 -39.73
C GLY A 716 6.17 -12.07 -39.10
N HIS A 717 6.98 -13.13 -39.11
CA HIS A 717 8.33 -13.12 -38.56
C HIS A 717 9.27 -14.04 -39.35
N ASP A 718 10.56 -13.74 -39.33
CA ASP A 718 11.61 -14.58 -39.92
C ASP A 718 12.44 -15.26 -38.81
N ILE A 719 12.71 -16.56 -38.92
CA ILE A 719 13.71 -17.21 -38.07
C ILE A 719 15.08 -16.99 -38.70
N ILE A 720 15.94 -16.21 -38.03
CA ILE A 720 17.28 -15.85 -38.53
C ILE A 720 18.38 -16.78 -37.99
N ALA A 721 18.14 -17.44 -36.86
CA ALA A 721 19.02 -18.47 -36.30
C ALA A 721 18.21 -19.51 -35.53
N HIS A 722 18.69 -20.74 -35.49
CA HIS A 722 18.09 -21.82 -34.71
C HIS A 722 19.17 -22.79 -34.20
N HIS A 723 19.17 -23.01 -32.89
CA HIS A 723 20.12 -23.85 -32.17
C HIS A 723 19.35 -24.99 -31.48
N PRO A 724 19.06 -26.11 -32.16
CA PRO A 724 18.22 -27.18 -31.61
C PRO A 724 18.79 -27.75 -30.30
N GLY A 725 17.95 -27.81 -29.26
CA GLY A 725 18.35 -28.31 -27.94
C GLY A 725 19.29 -27.39 -27.17
N ARG A 726 19.41 -26.12 -27.56
CA ARG A 726 20.19 -25.06 -26.88
C ARG A 726 19.29 -23.89 -26.50
N ILE A 727 19.73 -23.12 -25.51
CA ILE A 727 19.02 -21.96 -24.96
C ILE A 727 19.76 -20.70 -25.39
N ASN A 728 19.16 -19.90 -26.27
CA ASN A 728 19.67 -18.55 -26.54
C ASN A 728 19.28 -17.65 -25.37
N ARG A 729 20.27 -17.14 -24.64
CA ARG A 729 20.05 -16.36 -23.41
C ARG A 729 20.11 -14.86 -23.67
N THR A 730 20.99 -14.41 -24.55
CA THR A 730 21.28 -12.98 -24.74
C THR A 730 21.56 -12.63 -26.19
N LEU A 731 21.11 -11.43 -26.59
CA LEU A 731 21.36 -10.80 -27.88
C LEU A 731 22.08 -9.47 -27.65
N ALA A 732 23.03 -9.14 -28.52
CA ALA A 732 23.60 -7.81 -28.60
C ALA A 732 23.62 -7.32 -30.05
N LEU A 733 23.22 -6.08 -30.28
CA LEU A 733 23.20 -5.45 -31.61
C LEU A 733 24.33 -4.42 -31.71
N SER A 734 25.08 -4.43 -32.80
CA SER A 734 26.16 -3.45 -33.01
C SER A 734 25.59 -2.04 -33.17
N LYS A 735 26.37 -1.01 -32.81
CA LYS A 735 25.92 0.39 -32.85
C LYS A 735 25.54 0.90 -34.26
N ASP A 736 25.99 0.22 -35.30
CA ASP A 736 25.65 0.47 -36.71
C ASP A 736 24.63 -0.54 -37.29
N GLU A 737 24.09 -1.43 -36.45
CA GLU A 737 23.04 -2.40 -36.80
C GLU A 737 23.43 -3.37 -37.92
N ARG A 738 24.73 -3.49 -38.19
CA ARG A 738 25.29 -4.46 -39.12
C ARG A 738 25.38 -5.85 -38.50
N TYR A 739 25.70 -5.95 -37.21
CA TYR A 739 25.99 -7.24 -36.58
C TYR A 739 25.04 -7.53 -35.43
N LEU A 740 24.50 -8.75 -35.42
CA LEU A 740 23.77 -9.32 -34.27
C LEU A 740 24.60 -10.45 -33.67
N ALA A 741 24.99 -10.30 -32.42
CA ALA A 741 25.64 -11.34 -31.64
C ALA A 741 24.59 -12.14 -30.85
N VAL A 742 24.75 -13.46 -30.82
CA VAL A 742 23.89 -14.43 -30.13
C VAL A 742 24.75 -15.29 -29.20
N ALA A 743 24.32 -15.44 -27.95
CA ALA A 743 25.00 -16.30 -26.98
C ALA A 743 24.01 -16.97 -26.00
N GLY A 744 24.45 -18.06 -25.35
CA GLY A 744 23.55 -18.96 -24.64
C GLY A 744 24.22 -19.96 -23.70
N ASP A 745 23.64 -21.16 -23.60
CA ASP A 745 24.18 -22.32 -22.84
C ASP A 745 25.36 -23.03 -23.55
N PHE A 746 26.11 -22.29 -24.36
CA PHE A 746 27.21 -22.78 -25.18
C PHE A 746 28.43 -21.84 -25.08
N ASN A 747 29.63 -22.42 -25.21
CA ASN A 747 30.92 -21.76 -24.94
C ASN A 747 31.48 -20.96 -26.13
N TYR A 748 30.60 -20.32 -26.90
CA TYR A 748 30.97 -19.49 -28.02
C TYR A 748 29.91 -18.40 -28.26
N ILE A 749 30.26 -17.38 -29.03
CA ILE A 749 29.37 -16.32 -29.48
C ILE A 749 29.25 -16.45 -31.00
N GLU A 750 28.04 -16.38 -31.53
CA GLU A 750 27.80 -16.32 -32.97
C GLU A 750 27.43 -14.90 -33.39
N ILE A 751 28.11 -14.39 -34.43
CA ILE A 751 27.91 -13.04 -34.94
C ILE A 751 27.42 -13.10 -36.39
N TYR A 752 26.20 -12.64 -36.60
CA TYR A 752 25.50 -12.62 -37.88
C TYR A 752 25.62 -11.23 -38.53
N ASP A 753 25.93 -11.16 -39.83
CA ASP A 753 25.83 -9.92 -40.61
C ASP A 753 24.39 -9.73 -41.09
N LEU A 754 23.71 -8.69 -40.63
CA LEU A 754 22.31 -8.42 -40.94
C LEU A 754 22.08 -7.93 -42.38
N ASN A 755 23.15 -7.58 -43.12
CA ASN A 755 23.06 -7.33 -44.57
C ASN A 755 22.99 -8.62 -45.39
N ASP A 756 23.55 -9.72 -44.88
CA ASP A 756 23.48 -11.05 -45.48
C ASP A 756 23.32 -12.11 -44.39
N VAL A 757 22.08 -12.23 -43.92
CA VAL A 757 21.67 -13.22 -42.90
C VAL A 757 21.83 -14.67 -43.39
N SER A 758 22.05 -14.89 -44.70
CA SER A 758 22.27 -16.22 -45.28
C SER A 758 23.73 -16.69 -45.18
N ALA A 759 24.67 -15.78 -44.91
CA ALA A 759 26.06 -16.12 -44.68
C ALA A 759 26.26 -16.85 -43.34
N ASN A 760 27.27 -17.71 -43.27
CA ASN A 760 27.63 -18.39 -42.01
C ASN A 760 28.06 -17.36 -40.95
N PRO A 761 27.57 -17.46 -39.70
CA PRO A 761 27.97 -16.54 -38.64
C PRO A 761 29.43 -16.75 -38.23
N VAL A 762 30.08 -15.67 -37.82
CA VAL A 762 31.43 -15.73 -37.21
C VAL A 762 31.30 -16.33 -35.81
N LYS A 763 31.97 -17.46 -35.56
CA LYS A 763 31.99 -18.14 -34.25
C LYS A 763 33.21 -17.72 -33.43
N VAL A 764 33.00 -16.93 -32.39
CA VAL A 764 34.02 -16.54 -31.42
C VAL A 764 34.01 -17.55 -30.28
N LYS A 765 35.02 -18.41 -30.20
CA LYS A 765 35.14 -19.40 -29.11
C LYS A 765 35.54 -18.71 -27.81
N THR A 766 34.86 -19.01 -26.72
CA THR A 766 35.13 -18.43 -25.39
C THR A 766 35.57 -19.49 -24.38
N ASN A 767 36.06 -19.03 -23.23
CA ASN A 767 36.35 -19.83 -22.05
C ASN A 767 35.18 -19.88 -21.04
N ILE A 768 34.10 -19.13 -21.28
CA ILE A 768 32.89 -19.10 -20.46
C ILE A 768 31.97 -20.27 -20.87
N ARG A 769 31.41 -21.00 -19.91
CA ARG A 769 30.53 -22.16 -20.14
C ARG A 769 29.13 -21.75 -20.63
N GLU A 770 28.50 -20.83 -19.91
CA GLU A 770 27.21 -20.25 -20.27
C GLU A 770 27.32 -18.73 -20.27
N ILE A 771 26.98 -18.09 -21.38
CA ILE A 771 26.99 -16.64 -21.52
C ILE A 771 25.57 -16.12 -21.26
N TRP A 772 25.46 -15.22 -20.29
CA TRP A 772 24.17 -14.70 -19.82
C TRP A 772 23.97 -13.23 -20.19
N TYR A 773 25.05 -12.45 -20.27
CA TYR A 773 25.03 -11.01 -20.54
C TYR A 773 26.09 -10.66 -21.57
N MET A 774 25.75 -9.76 -22.49
CA MET A 774 26.59 -9.44 -23.64
C MET A 774 26.30 -8.03 -24.17
N THR A 775 27.34 -7.29 -24.58
CA THR A 775 27.17 -5.96 -25.16
C THR A 775 28.31 -5.58 -26.11
N PHE A 776 27.99 -4.91 -27.22
CA PHE A 776 28.98 -4.36 -28.16
C PHE A 776 29.57 -3.05 -27.65
N THR A 777 30.85 -2.79 -27.93
CA THR A 777 31.46 -1.51 -27.56
C THR A 777 30.99 -0.36 -28.49
N PRO A 778 30.65 0.84 -27.96
CA PRO A 778 30.19 1.99 -28.75
C PRO A 778 31.17 2.55 -29.78
N ASP A 779 32.43 2.11 -29.75
CA ASP A 779 33.50 2.46 -30.69
C ASP A 779 33.71 1.39 -31.79
N LYS A 780 32.87 0.33 -31.82
CA LYS A 780 32.94 -0.83 -32.73
C LYS A 780 34.22 -1.67 -32.60
N ARG A 781 35.01 -1.48 -31.55
CA ARG A 781 36.28 -2.20 -31.34
C ARG A 781 36.12 -3.60 -30.75
N GLY A 782 34.90 -4.02 -30.41
CA GLY A 782 34.69 -5.36 -29.89
C GLY A 782 33.40 -5.55 -29.13
N LEU A 783 33.38 -6.60 -28.31
CA LEU A 783 32.23 -7.06 -27.55
C LEU A 783 32.66 -7.59 -26.18
N LEU A 784 31.85 -7.29 -25.17
CA LEU A 784 32.00 -7.78 -23.80
C LEU A 784 30.96 -8.86 -23.52
N ALA A 785 31.35 -9.89 -22.78
CA ALA A 785 30.44 -10.96 -22.35
C ALA A 785 30.73 -11.41 -20.92
N SER A 786 29.69 -11.85 -20.20
CA SER A 786 29.74 -12.36 -18.84
C SER A 786 28.78 -13.55 -18.68
N GLY A 787 29.03 -14.39 -17.67
CA GLY A 787 28.35 -15.67 -17.53
C GLY A 787 28.60 -16.38 -16.21
N SER A 788 28.36 -17.69 -16.21
CA SER A 788 28.42 -18.56 -15.01
C SER A 788 29.76 -18.54 -14.27
N ASP A 789 30.87 -18.29 -14.97
CA ASP A 789 32.24 -18.48 -14.45
C ASP A 789 32.83 -17.25 -13.71
N LYS A 790 31.97 -16.29 -13.30
CA LYS A 790 32.32 -15.06 -12.54
C LYS A 790 33.33 -14.13 -13.24
N ARG A 791 33.51 -14.24 -14.55
CA ARG A 791 34.44 -13.44 -15.35
C ARG A 791 33.70 -12.56 -16.35
N VAL A 792 34.34 -11.46 -16.71
CA VAL A 792 34.00 -10.69 -17.91
C VAL A 792 35.12 -10.86 -18.91
N ILE A 793 34.78 -11.26 -20.13
CA ILE A 793 35.71 -11.30 -21.27
C ILE A 793 35.49 -10.11 -22.19
N TYR A 794 36.55 -9.72 -22.89
CA TYR A 794 36.53 -8.79 -24.00
C TYR A 794 37.06 -9.49 -25.26
N TRP A 795 36.31 -9.37 -26.35
CA TRP A 795 36.72 -9.77 -27.70
C TRP A 795 37.01 -8.52 -28.53
N ASP A 796 38.23 -8.38 -29.04
CA ASP A 796 38.72 -7.18 -29.76
C ASP A 796 38.53 -7.22 -31.29
N ASN A 797 37.58 -8.05 -31.74
CA ASN A 797 37.36 -8.53 -33.11
C ASN A 797 38.34 -9.63 -33.61
N GLU A 798 39.45 -9.90 -32.92
CA GLU A 798 40.40 -10.96 -33.30
C GLU A 798 40.60 -12.01 -32.18
N ASN A 799 40.87 -11.55 -30.96
CA ASN A 799 41.27 -12.34 -29.81
C ASN A 799 40.26 -12.19 -28.65
N VAL A 800 40.19 -13.20 -27.79
CA VAL A 800 39.39 -13.16 -26.55
C VAL A 800 40.34 -13.04 -25.35
N THR A 801 40.07 -12.08 -24.48
CA THR A 801 40.86 -11.78 -23.27
C THR A 801 39.96 -11.71 -22.04
N ASP A 802 40.46 -12.16 -20.89
CA ASP A 802 39.79 -11.95 -19.59
C ASP A 802 40.00 -10.49 -19.17
N LEU A 803 38.92 -9.70 -19.11
CA LEU A 803 38.97 -8.31 -18.66
C LEU A 803 38.97 -8.22 -17.14
N LEU A 804 38.11 -8.99 -16.46
CA LEU A 804 38.08 -9.06 -15.00
C LEU A 804 37.60 -10.43 -14.49
N SER A 805 37.99 -10.76 -13.26
CA SER A 805 37.47 -11.89 -12.49
C SER A 805 36.89 -11.39 -11.18
N SER A 806 35.74 -11.91 -10.76
CA SER A 806 35.01 -11.50 -9.55
C SER A 806 34.91 -12.65 -8.54
N ASP A 807 35.07 -12.35 -7.26
CA ASP A 807 34.91 -13.32 -6.17
C ASP A 807 33.46 -13.82 -6.07
N TYR A 808 32.51 -12.93 -6.37
CA TYR A 808 31.08 -13.20 -6.37
C TYR A 808 30.53 -13.38 -7.79
N LYS A 809 29.44 -14.13 -7.89
CA LYS A 809 28.66 -14.27 -9.13
C LYS A 809 28.29 -12.89 -9.68
N ILE A 810 28.53 -12.69 -10.97
CA ILE A 810 28.13 -11.49 -11.71
C ILE A 810 26.69 -11.70 -12.18
N ASN A 811 25.81 -10.75 -11.86
CA ASN A 811 24.40 -10.77 -12.23
C ASN A 811 24.07 -9.82 -13.39
N ASP A 812 24.93 -8.83 -13.69
CA ASP A 812 24.78 -8.02 -14.91
C ASP A 812 26.10 -7.33 -15.28
N ILE A 813 26.24 -6.95 -16.56
CA ILE A 813 27.31 -6.09 -17.06
C ILE A 813 26.73 -4.99 -17.97
N THR A 814 26.94 -3.72 -17.59
CA THR A 814 26.39 -2.57 -18.31
C THR A 814 27.50 -1.58 -18.66
N LEU A 815 27.70 -1.30 -19.94
CA LEU A 815 28.71 -0.33 -20.38
C LEU A 815 28.13 1.10 -20.38
N SER A 816 28.95 2.08 -20.02
CA SER A 816 28.57 3.50 -20.11
C SER A 816 28.37 3.95 -21.57
N PRO A 817 27.54 4.98 -21.85
CA PRO A 817 27.24 5.40 -23.23
C PRO A 817 28.44 5.88 -24.06
N ASP A 818 29.47 6.41 -23.40
CA ASP A 818 30.76 6.78 -24.01
C ASP A 818 31.68 5.57 -24.25
N GLY A 819 31.38 4.42 -23.64
CA GLY A 819 32.13 3.18 -23.73
C GLY A 819 33.39 3.13 -22.88
N SER A 820 33.62 4.07 -21.95
CA SER A 820 34.85 4.13 -21.14
C SER A 820 34.80 3.24 -19.88
N LYS A 821 33.61 3.06 -19.31
CA LYS A 821 33.39 2.40 -18.01
C LYS A 821 32.44 1.21 -18.15
N LEU A 822 32.76 0.14 -17.43
CA LEU A 822 31.91 -1.02 -17.26
C LEU A 822 31.35 -1.04 -15.83
N ILE A 823 30.03 -1.15 -15.71
CA ILE A 823 29.34 -1.43 -14.45
C ILE A 823 29.14 -2.94 -14.34
N VAL A 824 29.47 -3.48 -13.16
CA VAL A 824 29.37 -4.91 -12.85
C VAL A 824 28.50 -5.06 -11.60
N ALA A 825 27.30 -5.60 -11.78
CA ALA A 825 26.39 -5.92 -10.67
C ALA A 825 26.72 -7.31 -10.11
N LYS A 826 26.89 -7.42 -8.79
CA LYS A 826 27.30 -8.65 -8.11
C LYS A 826 26.21 -9.21 -7.19
N ASN A 827 26.22 -10.52 -7.01
CA ASN A 827 25.26 -11.24 -6.16
C ASN A 827 25.46 -11.03 -4.64
N ASN A 828 26.39 -10.18 -4.21
CA ASN A 828 26.54 -9.74 -2.80
C ASN A 828 25.94 -8.33 -2.55
N GLY A 829 25.21 -7.78 -3.52
CA GLY A 829 24.63 -6.44 -3.44
C GLY A 829 25.60 -5.30 -3.79
N GLU A 830 26.83 -5.61 -4.21
CA GLU A 830 27.79 -4.62 -4.69
C GLU A 830 27.61 -4.31 -6.17
N VAL A 831 27.86 -3.05 -6.52
CA VAL A 831 28.01 -2.58 -7.90
C VAL A 831 29.37 -1.90 -8.04
N VAL A 832 30.15 -2.40 -8.99
CA VAL A 832 31.52 -1.96 -9.24
C VAL A 832 31.61 -1.27 -10.59
N GLU A 833 32.22 -0.09 -10.62
CA GLU A 833 32.65 0.58 -11.84
C GLU A 833 34.10 0.18 -12.15
N VAL A 834 34.36 -0.20 -13.40
CA VAL A 834 35.65 -0.71 -13.89
C VAL A 834 36.06 0.04 -15.16
N ASP A 835 37.33 0.43 -15.31
CA ASP A 835 37.85 0.97 -16.57
C ASP A 835 37.88 -0.13 -17.64
N ARG A 836 37.25 0.11 -18.79
CA ARG A 836 37.17 -0.90 -19.87
C ARG A 836 38.54 -1.31 -20.39
N ASN A 837 39.55 -0.43 -20.34
CA ASN A 837 40.88 -0.67 -20.91
C ASN A 837 41.88 -1.21 -19.88
N ASP A 838 41.52 -1.25 -18.60
CA ASP A 838 42.36 -1.80 -17.51
C ASP A 838 41.47 -2.29 -16.37
N GLY A 839 41.10 -3.58 -16.40
CA GLY A 839 40.20 -4.19 -15.43
C GLY A 839 40.67 -4.15 -13.97
N ASN A 840 41.94 -3.85 -13.70
CA ASN A 840 42.45 -3.65 -12.35
C ASN A 840 42.01 -2.29 -11.76
N LYS A 841 41.71 -1.30 -12.61
CA LYS A 841 41.16 -0.01 -12.18
C LYS A 841 39.67 -0.14 -11.95
N SER A 842 39.30 -0.48 -10.73
CA SER A 842 37.90 -0.62 -10.30
C SER A 842 37.60 0.13 -9.00
N ARG A 843 36.33 0.51 -8.82
CA ARG A 843 35.82 1.13 -7.58
C ARG A 843 34.39 0.67 -7.31
N VAL A 844 34.07 0.39 -6.04
CA VAL A 844 32.68 0.15 -5.62
C VAL A 844 31.93 1.48 -5.65
N ILE A 845 30.81 1.55 -6.39
CA ILE A 845 29.98 2.76 -6.50
C ILE A 845 28.66 2.64 -5.75
N HIS A 846 28.20 1.41 -5.46
CA HIS A 846 27.05 1.14 -4.62
C HIS A 846 27.22 -0.20 -3.89
N ARG A 847 26.65 -0.30 -2.69
CA ARG A 847 26.51 -1.54 -1.91
C ARG A 847 25.17 -1.48 -1.18
N ASP A 848 24.26 -2.41 -1.44
CA ASP A 848 23.01 -2.50 -0.66
C ASP A 848 23.36 -2.82 0.80
N ARG A 849 22.78 -2.06 1.74
CA ARG A 849 23.13 -2.13 3.18
C ARG A 849 22.71 -3.45 3.85
N ARG A 850 21.79 -4.18 3.25
CA ARG A 850 21.28 -5.48 3.72
C ARG A 850 21.94 -6.65 2.98
N GLY A 851 22.83 -6.37 2.02
CA GLY A 851 23.45 -7.39 1.15
C GLY A 851 22.50 -7.95 0.08
N ILE A 852 21.37 -7.30 -0.20
CA ILE A 852 20.42 -7.79 -1.20
C ILE A 852 21.09 -7.78 -2.58
N PRO A 853 21.07 -8.91 -3.33
CA PRO A 853 21.68 -8.97 -4.65
C PRO A 853 21.13 -7.91 -5.60
N ILE A 854 22.04 -7.18 -6.26
CA ILE A 854 21.70 -6.40 -7.45
C ILE A 854 21.70 -7.37 -8.63
N ILE A 855 20.62 -7.32 -9.40
CA ILE A 855 20.28 -8.30 -10.44
C ILE A 855 20.47 -7.71 -11.83
N THR A 856 20.23 -6.41 -12.00
CA THR A 856 20.40 -5.74 -13.29
C THR A 856 20.79 -4.27 -13.11
N SER A 857 21.45 -3.69 -14.12
CA SER A 857 21.76 -2.27 -14.19
C SER A 857 21.54 -1.68 -15.59
N ALA A 858 21.15 -0.40 -15.65
CA ALA A 858 20.94 0.31 -16.90
C ALA A 858 21.37 1.78 -16.79
N PHE A 859 22.08 2.29 -17.79
CA PHE A 859 22.32 3.73 -17.95
C PHE A 859 21.18 4.38 -18.75
N SER A 860 20.90 5.65 -18.44
CA SER A 860 20.16 6.54 -19.35
C SER A 860 21.00 6.82 -20.61
N HIS A 861 20.37 7.15 -21.73
CA HIS A 861 21.05 7.39 -23.01
C HIS A 861 21.99 8.59 -22.94
N SER A 862 21.63 9.60 -22.16
CA SER A 862 22.46 10.74 -21.78
C SER A 862 23.65 10.40 -20.86
N GLY A 863 23.68 9.20 -20.27
CA GLY A 863 24.65 8.80 -19.26
C GLY A 863 24.50 9.52 -17.91
N ARG A 864 23.43 10.32 -17.73
CA ARG A 864 23.18 11.10 -16.52
C ARG A 864 22.72 10.22 -15.35
N TYR A 865 21.96 9.18 -15.61
CA TYR A 865 21.42 8.29 -14.58
C TYR A 865 21.95 6.87 -14.74
N LEU A 866 22.24 6.22 -13.62
CA LEU A 866 22.44 4.78 -13.51
C LEU A 866 21.31 4.23 -12.63
N VAL A 867 20.62 3.20 -13.11
CA VAL A 867 19.54 2.53 -12.38
C VAL A 867 19.95 1.10 -12.07
N LEU A 868 19.65 0.65 -10.85
CA LEU A 868 19.94 -0.67 -10.33
C LEU A 868 18.62 -1.37 -9.97
N GLY A 869 18.45 -2.63 -10.37
CA GLY A 869 17.33 -3.49 -9.99
C GLY A 869 17.75 -4.56 -8.99
N GLY A 870 17.06 -4.65 -7.86
CA GLY A 870 17.34 -5.61 -6.79
C GLY A 870 16.49 -6.89 -6.85
N GLU A 871 16.93 -7.90 -6.11
CA GLU A 871 16.24 -9.20 -6.00
C GLU A 871 14.88 -9.14 -5.29
N LYS A 872 14.72 -8.27 -4.29
CA LYS A 872 13.45 -8.07 -3.56
C LYS A 872 12.69 -6.83 -4.06
N GLY A 873 12.69 -6.61 -5.38
CA GLY A 873 11.82 -5.61 -6.06
C GLY A 873 12.26 -4.13 -5.99
N GLY A 874 13.25 -3.77 -5.19
CA GLY A 874 13.75 -2.40 -5.10
C GLY A 874 14.43 -1.92 -6.39
N VAL A 875 14.22 -0.65 -6.75
CA VAL A 875 14.87 0.00 -7.90
C VAL A 875 15.58 1.27 -7.43
N THR A 876 16.91 1.32 -7.48
CA THR A 876 17.71 2.46 -7.02
C THR A 876 18.17 3.30 -8.19
N ILE A 877 17.94 4.62 -8.16
CA ILE A 877 18.37 5.57 -9.19
C ILE A 877 19.50 6.43 -8.64
N ILE A 878 20.62 6.47 -9.36
CA ILE A 878 21.84 7.21 -9.03
C ILE A 878 22.08 8.29 -10.10
N ASP A 879 22.33 9.54 -9.67
CA ASP A 879 22.89 10.58 -10.54
C ASP A 879 24.38 10.28 -10.76
N ASN A 880 24.72 9.88 -11.98
CA ASN A 880 26.05 9.41 -12.37
C ASN A 880 27.12 10.53 -12.32
N ASN A 881 26.70 11.80 -12.47
CA ASN A 881 27.62 12.94 -12.39
C ASN A 881 27.99 13.26 -10.93
N LYS A 882 27.07 13.01 -9.99
CA LYS A 882 27.26 13.29 -8.56
C LYS A 882 27.68 12.06 -7.75
N GLY A 883 27.42 10.85 -8.25
CA GLY A 883 27.59 9.61 -7.49
C GLY A 883 26.57 9.43 -6.35
N THR A 884 25.45 10.16 -6.39
CA THR A 884 24.44 10.19 -5.31
C THR A 884 23.17 9.47 -5.71
N ILE A 885 22.61 8.65 -4.83
CA ILE A 885 21.24 8.13 -4.96
C ILE A 885 20.27 9.32 -4.93
N ILE A 886 19.35 9.38 -5.89
CA ILE A 886 18.31 10.42 -6.00
C ILE A 886 16.90 9.89 -5.77
N ALA A 887 16.67 8.59 -5.93
CA ALA A 887 15.41 7.92 -5.59
C ALA A 887 15.64 6.42 -5.34
N GLU A 888 14.82 5.85 -4.48
CA GLU A 888 14.60 4.41 -4.36
C GLU A 888 13.12 4.16 -4.63
N LEU A 889 12.80 3.54 -5.77
CA LEU A 889 11.43 3.24 -6.18
C LEU A 889 11.05 1.87 -5.65
N SER A 890 9.91 1.80 -4.97
CA SER A 890 9.38 0.59 -4.34
C SER A 890 8.10 0.12 -5.01
N GLY A 891 7.79 -1.16 -4.83
CA GLY A 891 6.46 -1.71 -5.10
C GLY A 891 6.42 -2.89 -6.05
N HIS A 892 7.50 -3.20 -6.79
CA HIS A 892 7.64 -4.54 -7.36
C HIS A 892 7.75 -5.56 -6.21
N GLN A 893 7.07 -6.69 -6.32
CA GLN A 893 6.99 -7.68 -5.22
C GLN A 893 8.01 -8.82 -5.36
N ALA A 894 8.80 -8.82 -6.42
CA ALA A 894 9.85 -9.81 -6.68
C ALA A 894 10.96 -9.20 -7.55
N ARG A 895 11.98 -10.02 -7.83
CA ARG A 895 13.18 -9.71 -8.61
C ARG A 895 12.91 -8.84 -9.83
N VAL A 896 13.52 -7.65 -9.87
CA VAL A 896 13.60 -6.83 -11.08
C VAL A 896 14.69 -7.44 -11.96
N ASN A 897 14.29 -8.04 -13.09
CA ASN A 897 15.20 -8.82 -13.92
C ASN A 897 15.76 -8.00 -15.10
N ASN A 898 15.06 -6.96 -15.54
CA ASN A 898 15.53 -6.10 -16.62
C ASN A 898 14.98 -4.68 -16.51
N ILE A 899 15.79 -3.70 -16.97
CA ILE A 899 15.52 -2.27 -16.88
C ILE A 899 15.92 -1.62 -18.21
N THR A 900 15.08 -0.72 -18.73
CA THR A 900 15.40 0.05 -19.94
C THR A 900 14.83 1.47 -19.86
N PHE A 901 15.54 2.43 -20.44
CA PHE A 901 15.08 3.81 -20.61
C PHE A 901 14.39 3.99 -21.96
N SER A 902 13.47 4.94 -22.06
CA SER A 902 13.12 5.51 -23.36
C SER A 902 14.28 6.35 -23.90
N HIS A 903 14.44 6.47 -25.22
CA HIS A 903 15.53 7.22 -25.85
C HIS A 903 15.49 8.74 -25.58
N ASP A 904 14.35 9.27 -25.10
CA ASP A 904 14.22 10.65 -24.60
C ASP A 904 14.61 10.80 -23.11
N ASP A 905 14.99 9.71 -22.45
CA ASP A 905 15.29 9.57 -21.01
C ASP A 905 14.15 10.02 -20.06
N LYS A 906 12.92 10.22 -20.57
CA LYS A 906 11.76 10.67 -19.78
C LYS A 906 11.00 9.54 -19.08
N ARG A 907 11.15 8.31 -19.55
CA ARG A 907 10.49 7.13 -18.99
C ARG A 907 11.51 6.05 -18.69
N LEU A 908 11.29 5.39 -17.58
CA LEU A 908 12.03 4.21 -17.14
C LEU A 908 11.04 3.04 -17.15
N ALA A 909 11.41 1.92 -17.77
CA ALA A 909 10.67 0.68 -17.71
C ALA A 909 11.42 -0.34 -16.85
N THR A 910 10.69 -1.06 -15.99
CA THR A 910 11.24 -2.14 -15.15
C THR A 910 10.38 -3.39 -15.28
N GLY A 911 11.01 -4.53 -15.58
CA GLY A 911 10.35 -5.83 -15.74
C GLY A 911 10.72 -6.76 -14.59
N SER A 912 9.72 -7.41 -13.99
CA SER A 912 9.90 -8.18 -12.76
C SER A 912 9.29 -9.57 -12.80
N PHE A 913 9.81 -10.45 -11.95
CA PHE A 913 9.25 -11.77 -11.69
C PHE A 913 7.91 -11.71 -10.93
N ASP A 914 7.46 -10.53 -10.50
CA ASP A 914 6.09 -10.30 -10.00
C ASP A 914 5.01 -10.27 -11.10
N LYS A 915 5.40 -10.64 -12.34
CA LYS A 915 4.55 -10.69 -13.54
C LYS A 915 4.07 -9.32 -14.02
N THR A 916 4.69 -8.23 -13.56
CA THR A 916 4.39 -6.88 -14.03
C THR A 916 5.58 -6.23 -14.74
N VAL A 917 5.26 -5.34 -15.67
CA VAL A 917 6.18 -4.32 -16.16
C VAL A 917 5.66 -2.96 -15.68
N ARG A 918 6.54 -2.12 -15.14
CA ARG A 918 6.18 -0.79 -14.65
C ARG A 918 6.85 0.29 -15.48
N LEU A 919 6.08 1.33 -15.81
CA LEU A 919 6.56 2.53 -16.47
C LEU A 919 6.55 3.70 -15.48
N TRP A 920 7.74 4.19 -15.17
CA TRP A 920 7.99 5.29 -14.23
C TRP A 920 8.25 6.59 -14.99
N ASN A 921 7.81 7.71 -14.42
CA ASN A 921 8.00 9.05 -14.97
C ASN A 921 9.30 9.67 -14.42
N MET A 922 10.32 9.88 -15.26
CA MET A 922 11.59 10.48 -14.82
C MET A 922 11.49 11.98 -14.53
N ASP A 923 10.49 12.67 -15.09
CA ASP A 923 10.23 14.09 -14.79
C ASP A 923 9.61 14.27 -13.37
N ASN A 924 8.97 13.22 -12.82
CA ASN A 924 8.47 13.19 -11.45
C ASN A 924 8.41 11.76 -10.89
N LEU A 925 9.51 11.33 -10.26
CA LEU A 925 9.75 9.96 -9.79
C LEU A 925 8.79 9.47 -8.68
N PHE A 926 8.04 10.38 -8.05
CA PHE A 926 7.08 10.05 -6.99
C PHE A 926 5.64 9.94 -7.48
N ASP A 927 5.37 10.19 -8.77
CA ASP A 927 4.07 9.85 -9.35
C ASP A 927 3.93 8.31 -9.47
N PRO A 928 2.74 7.73 -9.19
CA PRO A 928 2.55 6.29 -9.32
C PRO A 928 2.87 5.78 -10.74
N PRO A 929 3.54 4.63 -10.89
CA PRO A 929 3.85 4.08 -12.20
C PRO A 929 2.59 3.55 -12.90
N ILE A 930 2.61 3.55 -14.23
CA ILE A 930 1.69 2.74 -15.02
C ILE A 930 2.11 1.27 -14.86
N VAL A 931 1.17 0.38 -14.54
CA VAL A 931 1.45 -1.05 -14.26
C VAL A 931 0.83 -1.93 -15.34
N LEU A 932 1.68 -2.57 -16.13
CA LEU A 932 1.29 -3.44 -17.25
C LEU A 932 1.15 -4.89 -16.75
N ARG A 933 -0.09 -5.38 -16.72
CA ARG A 933 -0.50 -6.61 -15.99
C ARG A 933 -0.85 -7.80 -16.87
N ASP A 934 -0.69 -7.72 -18.19
CA ASP A 934 -1.17 -8.76 -19.11
C ASP A 934 -0.33 -10.07 -19.12
N HIS A 935 0.70 -10.19 -18.27
CA HIS A 935 1.61 -11.35 -18.22
C HIS A 935 1.12 -12.41 -17.23
N GLU A 936 1.29 -13.68 -17.59
CA GLU A 936 0.90 -14.80 -16.71
C GLU A 936 2.08 -15.36 -15.90
N ASP A 937 3.31 -15.00 -16.26
CA ASP A 937 4.55 -15.48 -15.64
C ASP A 937 5.68 -14.41 -15.76
N TRP A 938 6.94 -14.78 -15.53
CA TRP A 938 8.05 -13.87 -15.27
C TRP A 938 8.49 -12.93 -16.41
N VAL A 939 8.69 -11.67 -15.99
CA VAL A 939 9.41 -10.52 -16.56
C VAL A 939 10.84 -10.73 -17.06
N TRP A 940 11.15 -11.43 -18.16
CA TRP A 940 12.56 -11.68 -18.53
C TRP A 940 13.28 -10.50 -19.19
N SER A 941 12.72 -9.91 -20.25
CA SER A 941 13.37 -8.85 -21.02
C SER A 941 12.36 -7.79 -21.44
N ILE A 942 12.75 -6.52 -21.41
CA ILE A 942 11.95 -5.38 -21.86
C ILE A 942 12.77 -4.44 -22.73
N GLN A 943 12.15 -3.85 -23.74
CA GLN A 943 12.84 -2.95 -24.68
C GLN A 943 11.88 -1.92 -25.28
N PHE A 944 12.26 -0.64 -25.27
CA PHE A 944 11.52 0.38 -26.01
C PHE A 944 11.77 0.28 -27.52
N THR A 945 10.76 0.63 -28.32
CA THR A 945 10.99 1.00 -29.72
C THR A 945 11.68 2.37 -29.78
N PRO A 946 12.58 2.62 -30.73
CA PRO A 946 13.40 3.85 -30.73
C PRO A 946 12.63 5.16 -30.90
N ASP A 947 11.47 5.10 -31.55
CA ASP A 947 10.51 6.21 -31.65
C ASP A 947 9.79 6.51 -30.32
N ASN A 948 10.04 5.69 -29.30
CA ASN A 948 9.37 5.66 -28.01
C ASN A 948 7.84 5.65 -28.11
N ASN A 949 7.30 4.98 -29.14
CA ASN A 949 5.86 4.75 -29.30
C ASN A 949 5.40 3.47 -28.60
N PHE A 950 6.26 2.45 -28.51
CA PHE A 950 5.92 1.16 -27.89
C PHE A 950 6.99 0.66 -26.90
N LEU A 951 6.55 -0.21 -26.01
CA LEU A 951 7.37 -1.04 -25.13
C LEU A 951 7.10 -2.50 -25.45
N LEU A 952 8.17 -3.28 -25.62
CA LEU A 952 8.14 -4.73 -25.78
C LEU A 952 8.50 -5.40 -24.45
N ALA A 953 7.88 -6.56 -24.17
CA ALA A 953 8.27 -7.42 -23.06
C ALA A 953 8.26 -8.90 -23.47
N GLY A 954 9.35 -9.61 -23.20
CA GLY A 954 9.50 -11.05 -23.39
C GLY A 954 9.28 -11.80 -22.08
N CYS A 955 8.35 -12.74 -22.08
CA CYS A 955 7.84 -13.39 -20.87
C CYS A 955 8.24 -14.88 -20.78
N ARG A 956 8.15 -15.43 -19.57
CA ARG A 956 8.24 -16.87 -19.33
C ARG A 956 7.05 -17.63 -19.93
N ASP A 957 5.88 -17.01 -20.08
CA ASP A 957 4.70 -17.58 -20.76
C ASP A 957 4.84 -17.70 -22.30
N HIS A 958 6.06 -17.55 -22.81
CA HIS A 958 6.47 -17.76 -24.21
C HIS A 958 6.01 -16.66 -25.18
N LEU A 959 5.18 -15.72 -24.72
CA LEU A 959 4.71 -14.59 -25.52
C LEU A 959 5.64 -13.40 -25.43
N ILE A 960 5.71 -12.63 -26.53
CA ILE A 960 6.16 -11.25 -26.49
C ILE A 960 4.92 -10.36 -26.48
N ARG A 961 4.90 -9.35 -25.62
CA ARG A 961 3.81 -8.38 -25.55
C ARG A 961 4.28 -6.97 -25.89
N LEU A 962 3.38 -6.16 -26.45
CA LEU A 962 3.64 -4.83 -27.01
C LEU A 962 2.60 -3.81 -26.51
N TRP A 963 3.02 -2.78 -25.78
CA TRP A 963 2.11 -1.71 -25.31
C TRP A 963 2.42 -0.37 -25.96
N PRO A 964 1.41 0.38 -26.42
CA PRO A 964 1.58 1.79 -26.74
C PRO A 964 1.98 2.56 -25.47
N THR A 965 3.01 3.39 -25.55
CA THR A 965 3.56 4.11 -24.38
C THR A 965 3.10 5.58 -24.31
N GLN A 966 2.29 6.01 -25.27
CA GLN A 966 1.76 7.38 -25.39
C GLN A 966 0.24 7.37 -25.56
N THR A 967 -0.48 8.05 -24.68
CA THR A 967 -1.95 8.19 -24.72
C THR A 967 -2.45 8.90 -25.98
N LYS A 968 -1.67 9.84 -26.54
CA LYS A 968 -1.95 10.50 -27.83
C LYS A 968 -1.99 9.53 -29.01
N LEU A 969 -1.12 8.52 -29.03
CA LEU A 969 -1.11 7.48 -30.07
C LEU A 969 -2.37 6.60 -29.95
N MET A 970 -2.76 6.23 -28.73
CA MET A 970 -4.00 5.50 -28.46
C MET A 970 -5.24 6.32 -28.86
N ALA A 971 -5.27 7.63 -28.57
CA ALA A 971 -6.36 8.52 -28.94
C ALA A 971 -6.59 8.61 -30.45
N LYS A 972 -5.51 8.63 -31.24
CA LYS A 972 -5.58 8.57 -32.71
C LYS A 972 -6.17 7.23 -33.18
N LYS A 973 -5.60 6.10 -32.73
CA LYS A 973 -6.06 4.75 -33.09
C LYS A 973 -7.53 4.48 -32.70
N LEU A 974 -8.00 5.05 -31.59
CA LEU A 974 -9.40 4.96 -31.18
C LEU A 974 -10.32 5.75 -32.11
N CYS A 975 -9.99 7.00 -32.47
CA CYS A 975 -10.81 7.78 -33.40
C CYS A 975 -10.88 7.18 -34.81
N GLU A 976 -9.83 6.48 -35.27
CA GLU A 976 -9.86 5.73 -36.55
C GLU A 976 -10.87 4.57 -36.55
N LYS A 977 -11.32 4.09 -35.37
CA LYS A 977 -12.28 2.97 -35.22
C LYS A 977 -13.68 3.39 -34.74
N LEU A 978 -13.79 4.55 -34.08
CA LEU A 978 -15.06 5.07 -33.57
C LEU A 978 -15.96 5.52 -34.73
N LYS A 979 -17.24 5.12 -34.69
CA LYS A 979 -18.21 5.37 -35.77
C LYS A 979 -19.25 6.46 -35.45
N ARG A 980 -19.18 7.04 -34.25
CA ARG A 980 -20.08 8.08 -33.72
C ARG A 980 -19.40 8.81 -32.57
N ASP A 981 -19.98 9.91 -32.11
CA ASP A 981 -19.69 10.54 -30.82
C ASP A 981 -20.61 9.99 -29.69
N MET A 982 -20.38 10.44 -28.46
CA MET A 982 -21.28 10.21 -27.32
C MET A 982 -22.69 10.76 -27.59
N SER A 983 -23.75 10.07 -27.13
CA SER A 983 -25.10 10.66 -27.17
C SER A 983 -25.26 11.72 -26.06
N PRO A 984 -26.25 12.63 -26.16
CA PRO A 984 -26.57 13.56 -25.08
C PRO A 984 -26.89 12.85 -23.74
N GLN A 985 -27.51 11.66 -23.76
CA GLN A 985 -27.73 10.89 -22.53
C GLN A 985 -26.44 10.27 -21.98
N GLU A 986 -25.53 9.83 -22.83
CA GLU A 986 -24.20 9.36 -22.39
C GLU A 986 -23.39 10.52 -21.80
N TRP A 987 -23.47 11.72 -22.39
CA TRP A 987 -22.86 12.93 -21.86
C TRP A 987 -23.40 13.29 -20.47
N GLU A 988 -24.73 13.35 -20.33
CA GLU A 988 -25.43 13.58 -19.05
C GLU A 988 -25.02 12.55 -17.97
N SER A 989 -24.81 11.29 -18.37
CA SER A 989 -24.48 10.19 -17.45
C SER A 989 -23.00 10.14 -17.00
N TYR A 990 -22.06 10.51 -17.88
CA TYR A 990 -20.62 10.37 -17.61
C TYR A 990 -19.90 11.70 -17.34
N VAL A 991 -20.43 12.82 -17.84
CA VAL A 991 -19.86 14.18 -17.70
C VAL A 991 -20.69 15.02 -16.73
N GLY A 992 -21.99 15.18 -17.00
CA GLY A 992 -22.93 15.97 -16.19
C GLY A 992 -23.78 16.95 -17.02
N GLU A 993 -24.97 17.32 -16.49
CA GLU A 993 -25.92 18.24 -17.13
C GLU A 993 -25.37 19.68 -17.27
N ASP A 994 -24.44 20.11 -16.41
CA ASP A 994 -23.97 21.50 -16.30
C ASP A 994 -22.73 21.82 -17.17
N ILE A 995 -22.20 20.83 -17.89
CA ILE A 995 -21.03 20.97 -18.77
C ILE A 995 -21.52 20.93 -20.25
N PRO A 996 -21.23 21.96 -21.07
CA PRO A 996 -21.65 21.99 -22.48
C PRO A 996 -21.18 20.77 -23.27
N TYR A 997 -22.05 20.22 -24.13
CA TYR A 997 -21.75 19.06 -24.96
C TYR A 997 -20.65 19.36 -26.00
N GLU A 998 -19.70 18.42 -26.16
CA GLU A 998 -18.66 18.46 -27.19
C GLU A 998 -18.54 17.12 -27.96
N THR A 999 -17.99 17.18 -29.17
CA THR A 999 -17.68 15.97 -29.95
C THR A 999 -16.44 15.25 -29.39
N THR A 1000 -16.49 13.92 -29.43
CA THR A 1000 -15.48 13.02 -28.85
C THR A 1000 -14.27 12.86 -29.75
N CYS A 1001 -14.48 12.81 -31.06
CA CYS A 1001 -13.44 12.96 -32.07
C CYS A 1001 -13.67 14.28 -32.85
N LYS A 1002 -12.60 15.03 -33.07
CA LYS A 1002 -12.55 16.28 -33.84
C LYS A 1002 -11.71 16.05 -35.09
#